data_AF-A0A2H5X6U3-F1
#
_entry.id   AF-A0A2H5X6U3-F1
#
_cell.length_a   1.000
_cell.length_b   1.000
_cell.length_c   1.000
_cell.angle_alpha   90.00
_cell.angle_beta   90.00
_cell.angle_gamma   90.00
#
_symmetry.space_group_name_H-M   'P 1'
#
loop_
_entity.id
_entity.type
_entity.pdbx_description
1 polymer ?
#
loop_
_entity_poly.entity_id
_entity_poly.type
_entity_poly.pdbx_seq_one_letter_code
_entity_poly.pdbx_strand_id
1 'polypeptide(L)'
;MDVEVGGYLYGHIHLLDVCNVACEASVLKGRELFYCERNPGVQAMDKMIFYDPSHRRRRWLIRLGGLLTFTLVVLTTVFVLSLLFVPILPRLGAFHARHATRVLAVRLPGRQSRLRRHMFLRTREELFRQIVQDERHLRTLRPVTSHVPRIVAAFYTTWQETGLHSLRANADKITHLLPEWLHLARDGSGLDLYDWDPAIVPHNRDVLQIARQHGMKVMPVLNNAEAGRFDPRRVHRLLASPSAQQVLALQIRDWLVQNGFQGINIDFENLYPEDYQRSSQWLKLLGETLHPLGLQVSVDVEAERAPVYWKQIANACDFVVLMAYDEHYAGGEPGPVASLDWTRRVLKQALERIPASKLVLGIGNYAYDWRSSSSTAETLTFQEAILRARDNRSDEPPQRVIDFDSQALNPTFTYTDDNGVFHEVWLLDAVTAANQWLLGNQAGLRGAALWVLGSEDPSVWNVLRKDRVAQSPEWQMLKRIAYPYDIEFIGQGEVLSVASMPQDGERTVDVDPNTGLCADEEYVRFPSAFVLRRTGYHPKWLALTFDDGPSEPYTAQILDTLKRFGVRATFFVIGENVEHYPDLVQRMWEEGHEIGSHTFTHPNMGAVSLRRARLELNATQRVLQSTLQRSTLLFRPPYNADAEPASAEEVRPIIIASQMGYLTVGELIDPQDWNLQPRDSGHVVHRRTAEDIAQQVLQQVRTGVGSTILLHDGGGDRSQTVKALSIIIPELQRQGYRFVTVSEMLGRTRDAVMPPLSAKDMVLVGVDRVVFELNYWTDLLLRLAFLSAIVLAILRVATVIPLALFAAVRERRQGMVKDYHPTVSVIIAAYNEQKVIARTIRAVLESQYVPEEIIVVDDGSTDGTAEEVQRLCALYPQVRLIRQQNQGKAAALNNAIQHATGEILIAHDADTLFLPATIPNLIRRFADPKVGAVAGNVKVGNRINVLTRWQAIEYITSQNLDRRAYALLNAVTVVPGAVGAWRREAVLQVGGYERDTMAEDMDLTWRLRRAGWRIVTANDAVGLTEAPDNLRGLFRQRFRWAYGTLQCLWKHRSALGRYGWFGWVMLPSLWLFQVLFQVLSPLVDLQVAWTLLNVGEAWITRGLLRQDWQPLPQAVAALSQIGFLYALFFGIELLAGIVAFRLDRERMRLLWWLFWQRFVYRQLMYAVMIKSVLTALQGVRAGWSKLERKGTVQAPS
;
A
#
# COMPACT_ATOMS: atom_id res chain seq x y z
N MET A 1 -45.95 6.80 -17.52
CA MET A 1 -46.08 5.89 -18.67
C MET A 1 -45.55 4.56 -18.23
N ASP A 2 -46.49 3.66 -17.94
CA ASP A 2 -46.27 2.24 -17.69
C ASP A 2 -45.70 1.55 -18.92
N VAL A 3 -44.73 0.64 -18.73
CA VAL A 3 -44.64 -0.64 -19.45
C VAL A 3 -43.91 -1.64 -18.53
N GLU A 4 -44.66 -2.64 -18.05
CA GLU A 4 -44.16 -3.91 -17.50
C GLU A 4 -43.63 -4.82 -18.64
N VAL A 5 -42.72 -5.76 -18.31
CA VAL A 5 -42.87 -7.23 -18.49
C VAL A 5 -41.55 -7.97 -18.21
N GLY A 6 -41.61 -8.91 -17.26
CA GLY A 6 -40.85 -10.20 -17.21
C GLY A 6 -39.37 -10.15 -16.81
N GLY A 7 -38.85 -10.92 -15.85
CA GLY A 7 -39.31 -12.15 -15.21
C GLY A 7 -38.22 -13.24 -15.32
N TYR A 8 -37.67 -13.63 -14.17
CA TYR A 8 -36.88 -14.85 -13.84
C TYR A 8 -35.35 -14.79 -13.72
N LEU A 9 -34.91 -15.47 -12.63
CA LEU A 9 -33.58 -15.86 -12.17
C LEU A 9 -32.79 -14.84 -11.34
N TYR A 10 -32.92 -14.91 -10.01
CA TYR A 10 -31.79 -15.17 -9.09
C TYR A 10 -32.34 -15.64 -7.73
N GLY A 11 -31.94 -16.84 -7.31
CA GLY A 11 -32.31 -17.42 -6.01
C GLY A 11 -31.52 -16.77 -4.87
N HIS A 12 -32.22 -16.11 -3.96
CA HIS A 12 -31.67 -15.56 -2.73
C HIS A 12 -31.47 -16.68 -1.69
N ILE A 13 -30.22 -16.89 -1.28
CA ILE A 13 -29.86 -17.62 -0.08
C ILE A 13 -30.05 -16.66 1.10
N HIS A 14 -31.06 -16.91 1.94
CA HIS A 14 -31.30 -16.18 3.18
C HIS A 14 -30.18 -16.47 4.20
N LEU A 15 -29.45 -15.42 4.55
CA LEU A 15 -28.48 -15.35 5.65
C LEU A 15 -29.02 -14.36 6.68
N LEU A 16 -30.02 -14.77 7.47
CA LEU A 16 -30.55 -13.98 8.59
C LEU A 16 -30.99 -14.93 9.69
N ASP A 17 -30.15 -15.10 10.72
CA ASP A 17 -30.56 -15.59 12.04
C ASP A 17 -29.55 -15.16 13.13
N VAL A 18 -29.13 -13.90 13.08
CA VAL A 18 -28.40 -13.21 14.17
C VAL A 18 -28.96 -11.80 14.31
N CYS A 19 -30.23 -11.68 14.70
CA CYS A 19 -30.81 -10.50 15.35
C CYS A 19 -32.25 -10.80 15.75
N ASN A 20 -32.44 -11.41 16.92
CA ASN A 20 -33.69 -11.31 17.67
C ASN A 20 -33.38 -11.47 19.17
N VAL A 21 -32.72 -10.45 19.72
CA VAL A 21 -32.54 -10.25 21.17
C VAL A 21 -32.93 -8.81 21.48
N ALA A 22 -34.19 -8.44 21.21
CA ALA A 22 -34.79 -7.20 21.71
C ALA A 22 -36.33 -7.16 21.50
N CYS A 23 -37.07 -8.26 21.70
CA CYS A 23 -38.54 -8.20 21.77
C CYS A 23 -39.17 -9.44 22.42
N GLU A 24 -38.74 -9.82 23.63
CA GLU A 24 -39.46 -10.81 24.46
C GLU A 24 -39.32 -10.49 25.95
N ALA A 25 -39.47 -9.20 26.32
CA ALA A 25 -39.42 -8.75 27.72
C ALA A 25 -40.76 -8.20 28.24
N SER A 26 -41.86 -8.32 27.49
CA SER A 26 -43.12 -7.66 27.86
C SER A 26 -44.39 -8.45 27.56
N VAL A 27 -44.39 -9.78 27.65
CA VAL A 27 -45.63 -10.56 27.83
C VAL A 27 -45.26 -11.83 28.59
N LEU A 28 -45.40 -11.83 29.93
CA LEU A 28 -45.59 -12.99 30.82
C LEU A 28 -45.52 -12.49 32.27
N LYS A 29 -46.41 -11.54 32.62
CA LYS A 29 -46.83 -11.31 33.99
C LYS A 29 -48.26 -11.82 34.08
N GLY A 30 -48.44 -12.94 34.76
CA GLY A 30 -49.77 -13.45 35.13
C GLY A 30 -50.00 -14.89 34.69
N ARG A 31 -49.65 -15.84 35.57
CA ARG A 31 -50.54 -16.92 36.02
C ARG A 31 -49.84 -17.79 37.07
N GLU A 32 -50.33 -17.60 38.29
CA GLU A 32 -50.58 -18.57 39.36
C GLU A 32 -49.55 -19.66 39.70
N LEU A 33 -49.11 -19.57 40.96
CA LEU A 33 -48.62 -20.64 41.80
C LEU A 33 -49.58 -21.84 41.80
N PHE A 34 -49.13 -22.97 41.28
CA PHE A 34 -49.54 -24.29 41.78
C PHE A 34 -48.29 -25.10 42.09
N TYR A 35 -48.06 -25.29 43.39
CA TYR A 35 -47.15 -26.29 43.94
C TYR A 35 -47.68 -27.68 43.52
N CYS A 36 -46.93 -28.41 42.69
CA CYS A 36 -47.19 -29.82 42.43
C CYS A 36 -45.99 -30.63 42.95
N GLU A 37 -46.31 -31.68 43.70
CA GLU A 37 -45.38 -32.48 44.49
C GLU A 37 -44.26 -33.12 43.66
N ARG A 38 -43.08 -33.19 44.28
CA ARG A 38 -41.83 -33.65 43.66
C ARG A 38 -41.87 -35.16 43.37
N ASN A 39 -41.81 -35.50 42.10
CA ASN A 39 -41.62 -36.85 41.59
C ASN A 39 -40.17 -37.34 41.87
N PRO A 40 -39.93 -38.55 42.44
CA PRO A 40 -38.59 -39.03 42.82
C PRO A 40 -37.59 -39.17 41.65
N GLY A 41 -38.07 -39.26 40.40
CA GLY A 41 -37.23 -39.33 39.20
C GLY A 41 -36.39 -38.07 38.92
N VAL A 42 -36.67 -36.95 39.60
CA VAL A 42 -35.98 -35.67 39.39
C VAL A 42 -34.68 -35.57 40.20
N GLN A 43 -34.53 -36.30 41.31
CA GLN A 43 -33.36 -36.18 42.20
C GLN A 43 -32.03 -36.68 41.58
N ALA A 44 -32.08 -37.59 40.60
CA ALA A 44 -30.86 -38.07 39.94
C ALA A 44 -30.31 -37.09 38.87
N MET A 45 -31.13 -36.13 38.42
CA MET A 45 -30.81 -35.25 37.28
C MET A 45 -30.15 -33.91 37.67
N ASP A 46 -30.17 -33.55 38.95
CA ASP A 46 -29.58 -32.31 39.50
C ASP A 46 -28.04 -32.34 39.63
N LYS A 47 -27.37 -33.43 39.21
CA LYS A 47 -25.93 -33.65 39.44
C LYS A 47 -25.02 -33.52 38.22
N MET A 48 -25.53 -33.20 37.02
CA MET A 48 -24.66 -33.10 35.83
C MET A 48 -23.61 -31.98 35.96
N ILE A 49 -22.36 -32.29 35.59
CA ILE A 49 -21.27 -31.31 35.61
C ILE A 49 -21.61 -30.13 34.68
N PHE A 50 -21.44 -28.92 35.21
CA PHE A 50 -21.82 -27.61 34.65
C PHE A 50 -23.30 -27.21 34.73
N TYR A 51 -24.24 -28.12 35.01
CA TYR A 51 -25.66 -27.77 35.07
C TYR A 51 -25.92 -26.75 36.19
N ASP A 52 -26.52 -25.61 35.84
CA ASP A 52 -26.93 -24.57 36.79
C ASP A 52 -28.45 -24.37 36.71
N PRO A 53 -29.24 -25.04 37.58
CA PRO A 53 -30.70 -24.92 37.57
C PRO A 53 -31.18 -23.51 37.96
N SER A 54 -30.33 -22.69 38.59
CA SER A 54 -30.66 -21.32 38.97
C SER A 54 -30.46 -20.29 37.85
N HIS A 55 -29.90 -20.72 36.71
CA HIS A 55 -29.50 -19.87 35.58
C HIS A 55 -28.68 -18.64 35.98
N ARG A 56 -27.99 -18.66 37.13
CA ARG A 56 -27.17 -17.54 37.62
C ARG A 56 -25.95 -17.33 36.73
N ARG A 57 -25.29 -18.42 36.31
CA ARG A 57 -24.14 -18.36 35.39
C ARG A 57 -24.50 -17.73 34.06
N ARG A 58 -25.60 -18.17 33.45
CA ARG A 58 -26.12 -17.59 32.21
C ARG A 58 -26.42 -16.10 32.34
N ARG A 59 -27.07 -15.67 33.44
CA ARG A 59 -27.36 -14.24 33.69
C ARG A 59 -26.09 -13.42 33.86
N TRP A 60 -25.10 -13.91 34.60
CA TRP A 60 -23.81 -13.26 34.76
C TRP A 60 -23.04 -13.17 33.44
N LEU A 61 -23.02 -14.23 32.64
CA LEU A 61 -22.38 -14.23 31.32
C LEU A 61 -23.04 -13.26 30.36
N ILE A 62 -24.37 -13.17 30.34
CA ILE A 62 -25.08 -12.19 29.51
C ILE A 62 -24.76 -10.76 29.97
N ARG A 63 -24.72 -10.50 31.29
CA ARG A 63 -24.38 -9.18 31.84
C ARG A 63 -22.93 -8.79 31.55
N LEU A 64 -21.98 -9.70 31.80
CA LEU A 64 -20.56 -9.46 31.54
C LEU A 64 -20.29 -9.32 30.04
N GLY A 65 -20.86 -10.21 29.23
CA GLY A 65 -20.79 -10.13 27.78
C GLY A 65 -21.39 -8.82 27.26
N GLY A 66 -22.57 -8.44 27.75
CA GLY A 66 -23.19 -7.16 27.42
C GLY A 66 -22.34 -5.95 27.82
N LEU A 67 -21.72 -5.98 29.01
CA LEU A 67 -20.78 -4.93 29.45
C LEU A 67 -19.55 -4.87 28.54
N LEU A 68 -18.92 -6.01 28.24
CA LEU A 68 -17.74 -6.07 27.36
C LEU A 68 -18.07 -5.59 25.95
N THR A 69 -19.20 -6.03 25.38
CA THR A 69 -19.68 -5.56 24.08
C THR A 69 -19.98 -4.08 24.10
N PHE A 70 -20.64 -3.57 25.15
CA PHE A 70 -20.89 -2.14 25.30
C PHE A 70 -19.59 -1.34 25.38
N THR A 71 -18.63 -1.76 26.21
CA THR A 71 -17.32 -1.12 26.33
C THR A 71 -16.57 -1.15 25.00
N LEU A 72 -16.56 -2.27 24.29
CA LEU A 72 -15.93 -2.40 22.97
C LEU A 72 -16.60 -1.46 21.97
N VAL A 73 -17.92 -1.44 21.88
CA VAL A 73 -18.68 -0.54 20.99
C VAL A 73 -18.37 0.92 21.31
N VAL A 74 -18.32 1.30 22.60
CA VAL A 74 -17.98 2.67 23.01
C VAL A 74 -16.54 3.02 22.61
N LEU A 75 -15.56 2.16 22.92
CA LEU A 75 -14.15 2.38 22.55
C LEU A 75 -13.98 2.50 21.03
N THR A 76 -14.55 1.57 20.27
CA THR A 76 -14.50 1.59 18.80
C THR A 76 -15.22 2.82 18.23
N THR A 77 -16.36 3.20 18.79
CA THR A 77 -17.09 4.40 18.33
C THR A 77 -16.28 5.66 18.58
N VAL A 78 -15.70 5.81 19.79
CA VAL A 78 -14.85 6.97 20.12
C VAL A 78 -13.61 7.00 19.23
N PHE A 79 -12.98 5.87 18.95
CA PHE A 79 -11.83 5.76 18.04
C PHE A 79 -12.19 6.08 16.58
N VAL A 80 -13.32 5.58 16.08
CA VAL A 80 -13.78 5.93 14.72
C VAL A 80 -14.10 7.42 14.64
N LEU A 81 -14.74 7.98 15.67
CA LEU A 81 -15.00 9.42 15.73
C LEU A 81 -13.69 10.22 15.84
N SER A 82 -12.69 9.76 16.60
CA SER A 82 -11.40 10.46 16.72
C SER A 82 -10.63 10.48 15.40
N LEU A 83 -10.72 9.42 14.58
CA LEU A 83 -10.16 9.35 13.23
C LEU A 83 -10.92 10.23 12.22
N LEU A 84 -12.24 10.37 12.35
CA LEU A 84 -13.05 11.20 11.47
C LEU A 84 -12.98 12.70 11.82
N PHE A 85 -12.80 13.02 13.11
CA PHE A 85 -12.81 14.39 13.63
C PHE A 85 -11.47 14.74 14.30
N VAL A 86 -10.39 14.76 13.51
CA VAL A 86 -9.11 15.37 13.93
C VAL A 86 -9.23 16.90 13.77
N PRO A 87 -8.89 17.70 14.79
CA PRO A 87 -8.89 19.16 14.65
C PRO A 87 -7.98 19.58 13.49
N ILE A 88 -8.42 20.55 12.70
CA ILE A 88 -7.57 21.16 11.67
C ILE A 88 -6.32 21.68 12.36
N LEU A 89 -5.15 21.28 11.85
CA LEU A 89 -3.88 21.69 12.42
C LEU A 89 -3.75 23.21 12.40
N PRO A 90 -3.13 23.83 13.42
CA PRO A 90 -2.93 25.26 13.43
C PRO A 90 -2.15 25.66 12.18
N ARG A 91 -2.73 26.52 11.35
CA ARG A 91 -2.00 27.09 10.23
C ARG A 91 -0.87 27.92 10.81
N LEU A 92 0.38 27.53 10.53
CA LEU A 92 1.50 28.44 10.68
C LEU A 92 1.11 29.69 9.91
N GLY A 93 1.00 30.82 10.64
CA GLY A 93 0.51 32.09 10.11
C GLY A 93 1.10 32.27 8.72
N ALA A 94 0.21 32.40 7.74
CA ALA A 94 0.57 32.22 6.35
C ALA A 94 1.78 33.09 6.01
N PHE A 95 2.57 32.68 5.00
CA PHE A 95 3.62 33.49 4.38
C PHE A 95 3.03 34.72 3.66
N HIS A 96 1.99 35.35 4.24
CA HIS A 96 1.51 36.65 3.87
C HIS A 96 2.62 37.61 4.30
N ALA A 97 3.31 38.16 3.31
CA ALA A 97 3.71 39.53 3.45
C ALA A 97 2.48 40.30 3.95
N ARG A 98 2.65 41.04 5.05
CA ARG A 98 1.58 41.81 5.67
C ARG A 98 0.91 42.61 4.56
N HIS A 99 -0.40 42.42 4.36
CA HIS A 99 -1.17 43.21 3.40
C HIS A 99 -0.78 44.68 3.52
N ALA A 100 -0.36 45.24 2.38
CA ALA A 100 0.18 46.56 2.25
C ALA A 100 -0.63 47.60 3.05
N THR A 101 0.08 48.28 3.94
CA THR A 101 -0.23 49.66 4.31
C THR A 101 -0.39 50.47 3.03
N ARG A 102 -1.55 51.14 2.88
CA ARG A 102 -1.89 52.15 1.85
C ARG A 102 -0.69 52.61 1.00
N VAL A 103 -0.55 52.05 -0.19
CA VAL A 103 0.31 52.63 -1.23
C VAL A 103 -0.51 53.71 -1.93
N LEU A 104 0.01 54.94 -1.94
CA LEU A 104 -0.38 55.97 -2.89
C LEU A 104 -0.07 55.41 -4.27
N ALA A 105 -1.09 54.94 -4.99
CA ALA A 105 -0.97 54.60 -6.39
C ALA A 105 -0.35 55.79 -7.12
N VAL A 106 0.93 55.71 -7.46
CA VAL A 106 1.51 56.58 -8.48
C VAL A 106 0.95 56.08 -9.78
N ARG A 107 -0.22 56.63 -10.13
CA ARG A 107 -0.79 56.53 -11.46
C ARG A 107 0.31 56.91 -12.47
N LEU A 108 0.62 56.03 -13.42
CA LEU A 108 0.77 56.54 -14.79
C LEU A 108 -0.50 57.37 -15.04
N PRO A 109 -0.39 58.65 -15.39
CA PRO A 109 -1.48 59.61 -15.25
C PRO A 109 -2.71 59.17 -16.06
N GLY A 110 -3.64 58.48 -15.39
CA GLY A 110 -4.95 58.01 -15.89
C GLY A 110 -5.95 59.13 -16.21
N ARG A 111 -5.44 60.31 -16.52
CA ARG A 111 -6.12 61.39 -17.25
C ARG A 111 -5.06 62.09 -18.08
N GLN A 112 -4.58 61.41 -19.11
CA GLN A 112 -3.87 62.11 -20.17
C GLN A 112 -4.79 63.20 -20.72
N SER A 113 -4.25 64.41 -20.91
CA SER A 113 -5.01 65.51 -21.51
C SER A 113 -5.60 65.05 -22.86
N ARG A 114 -6.75 65.61 -23.27
CA ARG A 114 -7.34 65.35 -24.61
C ARG A 114 -6.28 65.45 -25.73
N LEU A 115 -5.32 66.37 -25.57
CA LEU A 115 -4.16 66.56 -26.45
C LEU A 115 -3.20 65.38 -26.49
N ARG A 116 -2.79 64.80 -25.35
CA ARG A 116 -1.93 63.61 -25.33
C ARG A 116 -2.63 62.41 -25.93
N ARG A 117 -3.88 62.14 -25.54
CA ARG A 117 -4.68 61.05 -26.13
C ARG A 117 -4.84 61.21 -27.65
N HIS A 118 -5.05 62.44 -28.12
CA HIS A 118 -5.09 62.75 -29.56
C HIS A 118 -3.73 62.54 -30.24
N MET A 119 -2.62 62.93 -29.60
CA MET A 119 -1.27 62.66 -30.13
C MET A 119 -0.98 61.16 -30.19
N PHE A 120 -1.31 60.39 -29.16
CA PHE A 120 -1.12 58.93 -29.15
C PHE A 120 -1.93 58.24 -30.24
N LEU A 121 -3.22 58.60 -30.39
CA LEU A 121 -4.05 58.13 -31.50
C LEU A 121 -3.43 58.47 -32.86
N ARG A 122 -2.90 59.69 -33.01
CA ARG A 122 -2.23 60.13 -34.24
C ARG A 122 -0.93 59.36 -34.51
N THR A 123 -0.13 59.10 -33.49
CA THR A 123 1.10 58.30 -33.60
C THR A 123 0.77 56.85 -33.97
N ARG A 124 -0.27 56.26 -33.37
CA ARG A 124 -0.76 54.92 -33.72
C ARG A 124 -1.28 54.84 -35.15
N GLU A 125 -2.08 55.82 -35.58
CA GLU A 125 -2.53 55.94 -36.98
C GLU A 125 -1.36 56.13 -37.96
N GLU A 126 -0.28 56.79 -37.53
CA GLU A 126 0.94 56.94 -38.31
C GLU A 126 1.72 55.62 -38.41
N LEU A 127 1.87 54.88 -37.30
CA LEU A 127 2.45 53.54 -37.29
C LEU A 127 1.68 52.59 -38.22
N PHE A 128 0.36 52.53 -38.13
CA PHE A 128 -0.48 51.69 -38.99
C PHE A 128 -0.35 52.08 -40.47
N ARG A 129 -0.28 53.39 -40.78
CA ARG A 129 0.00 53.85 -42.15
C ARG A 129 1.37 53.41 -42.64
N GLN A 130 2.40 53.47 -41.80
CA GLN A 130 3.75 53.00 -42.15
C GLN A 130 3.77 51.48 -42.36
N ILE A 131 3.09 50.70 -41.54
CA ILE A 131 2.97 49.24 -41.71
C ILE A 131 2.33 48.89 -43.05
N VAL A 132 1.21 49.54 -43.42
CA VAL A 132 0.56 49.32 -44.73
C VAL A 132 1.48 49.72 -45.89
N GLN A 133 2.28 50.78 -45.75
CA GLN A 133 3.25 51.19 -46.76
C GLN A 133 4.39 50.18 -46.90
N ASP A 134 4.94 49.71 -45.78
CA ASP A 134 5.97 48.68 -45.75
C ASP A 134 5.42 47.37 -46.32
N GLU A 135 4.19 46.97 -46.02
CA GLU A 135 3.58 45.76 -46.56
C GLU A 135 3.51 45.82 -48.10
N ARG A 136 3.11 46.96 -48.66
CA ARG A 136 3.12 47.17 -50.13
C ARG A 136 4.52 47.05 -50.70
N HIS A 137 5.52 47.60 -50.02
CA HIS A 137 6.93 47.51 -50.43
C HIS A 137 7.45 46.06 -50.34
N LEU A 138 7.23 45.37 -49.22
CA LEU A 138 7.65 43.99 -48.98
C LEU A 138 7.00 43.00 -49.95
N ARG A 139 5.74 43.25 -50.37
CA ARG A 139 5.09 42.47 -51.43
C ARG A 139 5.87 42.51 -52.75
N THR A 140 6.55 43.61 -53.06
CA THR A 140 7.38 43.72 -54.29
C THR A 140 8.69 42.93 -54.20
N LEU A 141 9.16 42.63 -52.99
CA LEU A 141 10.40 41.90 -52.73
C LEU A 141 10.20 40.36 -52.66
N ARG A 142 8.97 39.86 -52.80
CA ARG A 142 8.66 38.42 -52.74
C ARG A 142 9.07 37.67 -54.02
N PRO A 143 10.02 36.71 -53.98
CA PRO A 143 10.04 35.64 -54.96
C PRO A 143 8.94 34.63 -54.62
N VAL A 144 8.05 34.32 -55.56
CA VAL A 144 7.02 33.29 -55.40
C VAL A 144 7.71 31.91 -55.39
N THR A 145 8.00 31.36 -54.22
CA THR A 145 8.35 29.94 -54.08
C THR A 145 7.48 29.30 -53.00
N SER A 146 6.35 28.72 -53.44
CA SER A 146 5.32 28.11 -52.60
C SER A 146 5.67 26.72 -52.04
N HIS A 147 6.94 26.33 -51.99
CA HIS A 147 7.36 24.93 -51.77
C HIS A 147 8.36 24.71 -50.61
N VAL A 148 8.79 25.76 -49.89
CA VAL A 148 9.68 25.58 -48.73
C VAL A 148 8.84 25.27 -47.47
N PRO A 149 9.10 24.17 -46.74
CA PRO A 149 8.40 23.85 -45.50
C PRO A 149 8.55 24.96 -44.45
N ARG A 150 7.44 25.36 -43.82
CA ARG A 150 7.42 26.38 -42.77
C ARG A 150 8.05 25.85 -41.48
N ILE A 151 8.62 26.76 -40.69
CA ILE A 151 9.24 26.47 -39.40
C ILE A 151 8.39 27.05 -38.27
N VAL A 152 8.08 26.21 -37.30
CA VAL A 152 7.68 26.60 -35.94
C VAL A 152 8.73 25.99 -35.04
N ALA A 153 9.65 26.82 -34.55
CA ALA A 153 10.72 26.43 -33.67
C ALA A 153 10.42 26.84 -32.22
N ALA A 154 10.99 26.12 -31.27
CA ALA A 154 10.83 26.42 -29.85
C ALA A 154 12.15 26.15 -29.14
N PHE A 155 12.62 27.13 -28.37
CA PHE A 155 13.81 26.96 -27.55
C PHE A 155 13.44 26.24 -26.25
N TYR A 156 14.29 25.29 -25.84
CA TYR A 156 14.16 24.56 -24.59
C TYR A 156 15.44 24.75 -23.78
N THR A 157 15.32 25.11 -22.51
CA THR A 157 16.47 25.32 -21.62
C THR A 157 16.34 24.46 -20.39
N THR A 158 17.46 24.02 -19.82
CA THR A 158 17.49 23.17 -18.62
C THR A 158 17.10 23.93 -17.35
N TRP A 159 17.25 25.26 -17.36
CA TRP A 159 16.96 26.13 -16.22
C TRP A 159 15.50 26.62 -16.16
N GLN A 160 14.72 26.48 -17.24
CA GLN A 160 13.30 26.83 -17.23
C GLN A 160 12.46 25.63 -16.76
N GLU A 161 12.12 25.61 -15.47
CA GLU A 161 11.44 24.48 -14.80
C GLU A 161 10.17 24.01 -15.54
N THR A 162 9.35 24.95 -16.05
CA THR A 162 8.10 24.65 -16.78
C THR A 162 8.31 24.25 -18.24
N GLY A 163 9.54 24.24 -18.75
CA GLY A 163 9.84 24.01 -20.16
C GLY A 163 9.46 22.63 -20.65
N LEU A 164 9.70 21.59 -19.84
CA LEU A 164 9.32 20.22 -20.18
C LEU A 164 7.79 20.05 -20.23
N HIS A 165 7.07 20.74 -19.34
CA HIS A 165 5.61 20.74 -19.31
C HIS A 165 5.01 21.41 -20.54
N SER A 166 5.53 22.58 -20.90
CA SER A 166 5.12 23.25 -22.13
C SER A 166 5.44 22.40 -23.36
N LEU A 167 6.62 21.78 -23.43
CA LEU A 167 6.99 20.88 -24.51
C LEU A 167 6.01 19.72 -24.62
N ARG A 168 5.70 19.03 -23.51
CA ARG A 168 4.77 17.89 -23.50
C ARG A 168 3.37 18.29 -23.96
N ALA A 169 2.89 19.47 -23.57
CA ALA A 169 1.57 19.97 -23.95
C ALA A 169 1.49 20.45 -25.41
N ASN A 170 2.61 20.89 -25.99
CA ASN A 170 2.64 21.58 -27.28
C ASN A 170 3.48 20.89 -28.36
N ALA A 171 4.05 19.70 -28.10
CA ALA A 171 4.90 18.97 -29.03
C ALA A 171 4.27 18.77 -30.42
N ASP A 172 2.97 18.50 -30.47
CA ASP A 172 2.21 18.38 -31.71
C ASP A 172 2.23 19.63 -32.60
N LYS A 173 2.52 20.81 -32.04
CA LYS A 173 2.47 22.11 -32.72
C LYS A 173 3.84 22.54 -33.26
N ILE A 174 4.92 21.90 -32.81
CA ILE A 174 6.31 22.30 -33.07
C ILE A 174 6.88 21.48 -34.24
N THR A 175 7.78 22.11 -35.02
CA THR A 175 8.53 21.45 -36.10
C THR A 175 10.00 21.23 -35.75
N HIS A 176 10.62 22.21 -35.09
CA HIS A 176 12.04 22.18 -34.70
C HIS A 176 12.14 22.46 -33.21
N LEU A 177 12.81 21.59 -32.48
CA LEU A 177 13.15 21.81 -31.08
C LEU A 177 14.61 22.27 -31.01
N LEU A 178 14.83 23.40 -30.35
CA LEU A 178 16.14 24.03 -30.19
C LEU A 178 16.59 23.94 -28.72
N PRO A 179 17.10 22.80 -28.24
CA PRO A 179 17.50 22.65 -26.85
C PRO A 179 18.89 23.24 -26.58
N GLU A 180 19.01 24.08 -25.55
CA GLU A 180 20.25 24.63 -25.03
C GLU A 180 21.03 23.56 -24.26
N TRP A 181 21.85 22.79 -24.97
CA TRP A 181 22.60 21.65 -24.42
C TRP A 181 24.11 21.75 -24.64
N LEU A 182 24.57 22.62 -25.54
CA LEU A 182 25.96 22.75 -25.89
C LEU A 182 26.46 24.14 -25.52
N HIS A 183 27.56 24.19 -24.79
CA HIS A 183 28.25 25.46 -24.52
C HIS A 183 29.66 25.41 -25.10
N LEU A 184 30.17 26.57 -25.52
CA LEU A 184 31.56 26.69 -25.93
C LEU A 184 32.44 26.64 -24.68
N ALA A 185 33.38 25.69 -24.65
CA ALA A 185 34.29 25.49 -23.54
C ALA A 185 35.03 26.79 -23.16
N ARG A 186 35.39 26.92 -21.88
CA ARG A 186 36.05 28.12 -21.34
C ARG A 186 37.36 28.47 -22.05
N ASP A 187 38.03 27.53 -22.70
CA ASP A 187 39.26 27.76 -23.45
C ASP A 187 39.02 28.10 -24.95
N GLY A 188 37.78 27.94 -25.43
CA GLY A 188 37.39 28.10 -26.84
C GLY A 188 37.79 26.92 -27.72
N SER A 189 38.22 25.79 -27.15
CA SER A 189 38.81 24.67 -27.90
C SER A 189 37.86 23.50 -28.19
N GLY A 190 36.66 23.48 -27.59
CA GLY A 190 35.71 22.38 -27.76
C GLY A 190 34.33 22.63 -27.14
N LEU A 191 33.58 21.54 -26.98
CA LEU A 191 32.22 21.52 -26.43
C LEU A 191 32.23 21.24 -24.92
N ASP A 192 31.45 22.00 -24.18
CA ASP A 192 30.98 21.68 -22.83
C ASP A 192 29.58 21.04 -22.95
N LEU A 193 29.43 19.86 -22.37
CA LEU A 193 28.26 18.98 -22.49
C LEU A 193 27.52 18.80 -21.15
N TYR A 194 27.79 19.66 -20.17
CA TYR A 194 27.20 19.54 -18.84
C TYR A 194 25.67 19.47 -18.88
N ASP A 195 25.01 20.40 -19.59
CA ASP A 195 23.56 20.46 -19.72
C ASP A 195 22.97 19.41 -20.68
N TRP A 196 23.81 18.69 -21.42
CA TRP A 196 23.40 17.54 -22.23
C TRP A 196 23.32 16.25 -21.41
N ASP A 197 24.30 15.98 -20.53
CA ASP A 197 24.53 14.66 -19.92
C ASP A 197 23.27 14.14 -19.20
N PRO A 198 22.60 13.09 -19.72
CA PRO A 198 21.39 12.55 -19.11
C PRO A 198 21.58 11.91 -17.74
N ALA A 199 22.82 11.71 -17.26
CA ALA A 199 23.10 11.31 -15.89
C ALA A 199 23.07 12.49 -14.91
N ILE A 200 23.36 13.70 -15.41
CA ILE A 200 23.35 14.96 -14.66
C ILE A 200 21.98 15.63 -14.76
N VAL A 201 21.39 15.64 -15.97
CA VAL A 201 20.07 16.22 -16.27
C VAL A 201 19.13 15.13 -16.83
N PRO A 202 18.51 14.30 -15.97
CA PRO A 202 17.72 13.14 -16.40
C PRO A 202 16.57 13.47 -17.35
N HIS A 203 15.94 14.64 -17.19
CA HIS A 203 14.81 15.11 -17.99
C HIS A 203 15.12 15.22 -19.49
N ASN A 204 16.39 15.32 -19.89
CA ASN A 204 16.77 15.32 -21.31
C ASN A 204 16.34 14.02 -22.03
N ARG A 205 16.21 12.91 -21.32
CA ARG A 205 15.66 11.66 -21.89
C ARG A 205 14.20 11.82 -22.29
N ASP A 206 13.40 12.48 -21.45
CA ASP A 206 11.99 12.74 -21.71
C ASP A 206 11.81 13.71 -22.87
N VAL A 207 12.62 14.77 -22.92
CA VAL A 207 12.66 15.73 -24.03
C VAL A 207 12.87 15.01 -25.37
N LEU A 208 13.87 14.13 -25.44
CA LEU A 208 14.17 13.34 -26.65
C LEU A 208 13.03 12.38 -27.00
N GLN A 209 12.44 11.73 -26.02
CA GLN A 209 11.32 10.81 -26.23
C GLN A 209 10.12 11.56 -26.83
N ILE A 210 9.75 12.71 -26.26
CA ILE A 210 8.65 13.55 -26.74
C ILE A 210 8.94 14.03 -28.16
N ALA A 211 10.16 14.52 -28.42
CA ALA A 211 10.58 14.96 -29.75
C ALA A 211 10.46 13.88 -30.82
N ARG A 212 10.94 12.66 -30.52
CA ARG A 212 10.85 11.52 -31.44
C ARG A 212 9.41 11.07 -31.68
N GLN A 213 8.59 11.02 -30.64
CA GLN A 213 7.17 10.62 -30.75
C GLN A 213 6.37 11.55 -31.67
N HIS A 214 6.71 12.85 -31.68
CA HIS A 214 6.00 13.87 -32.45
C HIS A 214 6.69 14.23 -33.77
N GLY A 215 7.78 13.54 -34.13
CA GLY A 215 8.51 13.77 -35.38
C GLY A 215 9.18 15.15 -35.48
N MET A 216 9.58 15.73 -34.34
CA MET A 216 10.28 17.01 -34.32
C MET A 216 11.73 16.85 -34.77
N LYS A 217 12.25 17.86 -35.49
CA LYS A 217 13.69 17.96 -35.75
C LYS A 217 14.38 18.54 -34.53
N VAL A 218 15.31 17.82 -33.94
CA VAL A 218 16.09 18.29 -32.79
C VAL A 218 17.39 18.90 -33.30
N MET A 219 17.57 20.19 -33.05
CA MET A 219 18.76 20.95 -33.42
C MET A 219 19.33 21.62 -32.16
N PRO A 220 20.25 20.97 -31.44
CA PRO A 220 20.83 21.52 -30.22
C PRO A 220 21.46 22.89 -30.46
N VAL A 221 21.31 23.78 -29.48
CA VAL A 221 21.87 25.13 -29.49
C VAL A 221 23.27 25.06 -28.91
N LEU A 222 24.24 25.62 -29.64
CA LEU A 222 25.59 25.90 -29.18
C LEU A 222 25.75 27.39 -28.91
N ASN A 223 25.98 27.75 -27.65
CA ASN A 223 26.18 29.14 -27.25
C ASN A 223 27.53 29.40 -26.57
N ASN A 224 27.80 30.68 -26.29
CA ASN A 224 28.96 31.14 -25.54
C ASN A 224 28.63 31.64 -24.12
N ALA A 225 27.53 31.15 -23.54
CA ALA A 225 27.11 31.47 -22.19
C ALA A 225 27.73 30.53 -21.15
N GLU A 226 27.89 31.04 -19.93
CA GLU A 226 28.13 30.24 -18.73
C GLU A 226 27.26 30.79 -17.61
N ALA A 227 26.43 29.94 -17.01
CA ALA A 227 25.45 30.33 -16.00
C ALA A 227 24.59 31.55 -16.45
N GLY A 228 24.11 31.50 -17.71
CA GLY A 228 23.27 32.54 -18.31
C GLY A 228 23.99 33.84 -18.70
N ARG A 229 25.33 33.90 -18.63
CA ARG A 229 26.10 35.08 -19.04
C ARG A 229 26.96 34.79 -20.26
N PHE A 230 26.71 35.50 -21.35
CA PHE A 230 27.48 35.40 -22.59
C PHE A 230 28.89 35.98 -22.46
N ASP A 231 29.91 35.20 -22.84
CA ASP A 231 31.32 35.62 -22.81
C ASP A 231 31.91 35.64 -24.24
N PRO A 232 32.11 36.84 -24.84
CA PRO A 232 32.64 36.94 -26.20
C PRO A 232 34.10 36.51 -26.33
N ARG A 233 34.86 36.48 -25.23
CA ARG A 233 36.28 36.06 -25.26
C ARG A 233 36.43 34.59 -25.65
N ARG A 234 35.41 33.77 -25.43
CA ARG A 234 35.40 32.35 -25.84
C ARG A 234 35.31 32.24 -27.36
N VAL A 235 34.35 32.95 -27.94
CA VAL A 235 34.14 32.97 -29.39
C VAL A 235 35.34 33.61 -30.08
N HIS A 236 35.91 34.69 -29.52
CA HIS A 236 37.12 35.31 -30.05
C HIS A 236 38.29 34.33 -30.18
N ARG A 237 38.54 33.51 -29.15
CA ARG A 237 39.62 32.51 -29.17
C ARG A 237 39.38 31.41 -30.19
N LEU A 238 38.15 30.93 -30.31
CA LEU A 238 37.74 29.99 -31.35
C LEU A 238 38.00 30.59 -32.75
N LEU A 239 37.46 31.78 -33.01
CA LEU A 239 37.51 32.42 -34.31
C LEU A 239 38.90 32.93 -34.69
N ALA A 240 39.79 33.16 -33.72
CA ALA A 240 41.19 33.52 -33.96
C ALA A 240 42.08 32.32 -34.37
N SER A 241 41.61 31.08 -34.21
CA SER A 241 42.41 29.87 -34.44
C SER A 241 41.80 28.95 -35.52
N PRO A 242 42.39 28.89 -36.73
CA PRO A 242 41.89 28.01 -37.80
C PRO A 242 41.85 26.52 -37.42
N SER A 243 42.79 26.06 -36.60
CA SER A 243 42.78 24.68 -36.11
C SER A 243 41.63 24.43 -35.14
N ALA A 244 41.35 25.36 -34.22
CA ALA A 244 40.22 25.25 -33.29
C ALA A 244 38.88 25.27 -34.05
N GLN A 245 38.74 26.13 -35.05
CA GLN A 245 37.57 26.19 -35.93
C GLN A 245 37.27 24.84 -36.60
N GLN A 246 38.29 24.20 -37.18
CA GLN A 246 38.15 22.90 -37.84
C GLN A 246 37.83 21.79 -36.84
N VAL A 247 38.53 21.77 -35.69
CA VAL A 247 38.32 20.77 -34.63
C VAL A 247 36.89 20.86 -34.09
N LEU A 248 36.41 22.06 -33.78
CA LEU A 248 35.06 22.23 -33.25
C LEU A 248 34.00 21.83 -34.29
N ALA A 249 34.17 22.16 -35.57
CA ALA A 249 33.23 21.74 -36.61
C ALA A 249 33.16 20.20 -36.74
N LEU A 250 34.29 19.50 -36.61
CA LEU A 250 34.34 18.04 -36.63
C LEU A 250 33.75 17.43 -35.34
N GLN A 251 34.02 18.02 -34.18
CA GLN A 251 33.43 17.59 -32.90
C GLN A 251 31.90 17.71 -32.94
N ILE A 252 31.37 18.84 -33.42
CA ILE A 252 29.94 19.04 -33.63
C ILE A 252 29.38 17.95 -34.55
N ARG A 253 30.01 17.73 -35.70
CA ARG A 253 29.59 16.70 -36.66
C ARG A 253 29.50 15.32 -36.01
N ASP A 254 30.57 14.88 -35.36
CA ASP A 254 30.66 13.54 -34.78
C ASP A 254 29.64 13.36 -33.66
N TRP A 255 29.46 14.38 -32.83
CA TRP A 255 28.50 14.37 -31.74
C TRP A 255 27.04 14.35 -32.25
N LEU A 256 26.70 15.14 -33.28
CA LEU A 256 25.36 15.13 -33.89
C LEU A 256 25.02 13.77 -34.50
N VAL A 257 25.98 13.17 -35.23
CA VAL A 257 25.80 11.85 -35.86
C VAL A 257 25.66 10.76 -34.81
N GLN A 258 26.50 10.77 -33.77
CA GLN A 258 26.44 9.78 -32.68
C GLN A 258 25.08 9.77 -31.97
N ASN A 259 24.45 10.94 -31.81
CA ASN A 259 23.20 11.08 -31.08
C ASN A 259 21.96 11.10 -31.99
N GLY A 260 22.14 11.09 -33.32
CA GLY A 260 21.05 11.07 -34.29
C GLY A 260 20.25 12.37 -34.38
N PHE A 261 20.91 13.52 -34.24
CA PHE A 261 20.29 14.85 -34.35
C PHE A 261 20.18 15.33 -35.80
N GLN A 262 19.30 16.30 -36.06
CA GLN A 262 18.98 16.75 -37.43
C GLN A 262 19.75 17.99 -37.86
N GLY A 263 20.53 18.59 -36.96
CA GLY A 263 21.30 19.79 -37.21
C GLY A 263 21.76 20.46 -35.93
N ILE A 264 22.26 21.69 -36.05
CA ILE A 264 22.70 22.54 -34.94
C ILE A 264 22.22 23.97 -35.13
N ASN A 265 21.91 24.63 -34.02
CA ASN A 265 21.65 26.06 -33.96
C ASN A 265 22.83 26.77 -33.27
N ILE A 266 23.37 27.82 -33.88
CA ILE A 266 24.49 28.57 -33.33
C ILE A 266 23.98 29.86 -32.72
N ASP A 267 24.24 30.05 -31.44
CA ASP A 267 23.80 31.21 -30.66
C ASP A 267 25.00 31.93 -30.03
N PHE A 268 25.71 32.67 -30.87
CA PHE A 268 26.91 33.39 -30.47
C PHE A 268 26.60 34.88 -30.29
N GLU A 269 26.47 35.29 -29.04
CA GLU A 269 26.09 36.67 -28.69
C GLU A 269 27.25 37.51 -28.15
N ASN A 270 27.05 38.83 -28.20
CA ASN A 270 27.94 39.84 -27.64
C ASN A 270 29.35 39.87 -28.29
N LEU A 271 29.45 39.44 -29.54
CA LEU A 271 30.71 39.33 -30.27
C LEU A 271 31.46 40.66 -30.40
N TYR A 272 32.80 40.58 -30.44
CA TYR A 272 33.60 41.73 -30.80
C TYR A 272 33.35 42.13 -32.27
N PRO A 273 33.47 43.42 -32.63
CA PRO A 273 33.20 43.91 -33.98
C PRO A 273 33.92 43.13 -35.09
N GLU A 274 35.18 42.75 -34.88
CA GLU A 274 35.99 41.96 -35.81
C GLU A 274 35.54 40.51 -35.97
N ASP A 275 34.86 39.95 -34.97
CA ASP A 275 34.48 38.56 -34.92
C ASP A 275 33.18 38.28 -35.68
N TYR A 276 32.34 39.29 -35.94
CA TYR A 276 31.15 39.13 -36.80
C TYR A 276 31.53 38.65 -38.22
N GLN A 277 32.61 39.20 -38.79
CA GLN A 277 33.11 38.74 -40.09
C GLN A 277 33.63 37.30 -40.01
N ARG A 278 34.45 37.00 -38.99
CA ARG A 278 35.06 35.67 -38.80
C ARG A 278 34.00 34.60 -38.52
N SER A 279 32.97 34.95 -37.76
CA SER A 279 31.82 34.07 -37.47
C SER A 279 31.11 33.66 -38.76
N SER A 280 30.86 34.61 -39.68
CA SER A 280 30.26 34.28 -40.99
C SER A 280 31.12 33.31 -41.84
N GLN A 281 32.44 33.38 -41.73
CA GLN A 281 33.37 32.47 -42.42
C GLN A 281 33.38 31.09 -41.76
N TRP A 282 33.34 31.04 -40.43
CA TRP A 282 33.25 29.79 -39.68
C TRP A 282 31.92 29.08 -39.90
N LEU A 283 30.80 29.80 -39.96
CA LEU A 283 29.49 29.22 -40.30
C LEU A 283 29.50 28.58 -41.69
N LYS A 284 30.23 29.17 -42.64
CA LYS A 284 30.43 28.56 -43.97
C LYS A 284 31.19 27.25 -43.87
N LEU A 285 32.29 27.21 -43.11
CA LEU A 285 33.04 25.97 -42.84
C LEU A 285 32.16 24.90 -42.17
N LEU A 286 31.33 25.31 -41.21
CA LEU A 286 30.41 24.44 -40.51
C LEU A 286 29.36 23.85 -41.48
N GLY A 287 28.77 24.69 -42.34
CA GLY A 287 27.86 24.26 -43.40
C GLY A 287 28.52 23.26 -44.37
N GLU A 288 29.73 23.55 -44.85
CA GLU A 288 30.52 22.64 -45.70
C GLU A 288 30.82 21.29 -45.01
N THR A 289 30.89 21.28 -43.68
CA THR A 289 31.11 20.06 -42.87
C THR A 289 29.82 19.26 -42.64
N LEU A 290 28.67 19.93 -42.45
CA LEU A 290 27.42 19.31 -42.01
C LEU A 290 26.43 19.01 -43.14
N HIS A 291 26.33 19.88 -44.16
CA HIS A 291 25.39 19.71 -45.28
C HIS A 291 25.55 18.41 -46.07
N PRO A 292 26.78 17.87 -46.32
CA PRO A 292 26.94 16.57 -46.99
C PRO A 292 26.30 15.38 -46.26
N LEU A 293 26.07 15.52 -44.95
CA LEU A 293 25.41 14.52 -44.11
C LEU A 293 23.89 14.76 -43.97
N GLY A 294 23.35 15.79 -44.65
CA GLY A 294 21.95 16.20 -44.51
C GLY A 294 21.62 16.88 -43.18
N LEU A 295 22.64 17.30 -42.41
CA LEU A 295 22.48 18.01 -41.14
C LEU A 295 22.29 19.51 -41.39
N GLN A 296 21.29 20.10 -40.75
CA GLN A 296 20.95 21.52 -40.93
C GLN A 296 21.81 22.43 -40.04
N VAL A 297 22.06 23.65 -40.51
CA VAL A 297 22.72 24.71 -39.74
C VAL A 297 21.80 25.91 -39.65
N SER A 298 21.44 26.31 -38.43
CA SER A 298 20.79 27.58 -38.15
C SER A 298 21.64 28.44 -37.24
N VAL A 299 21.32 29.72 -37.18
CA VAL A 299 22.04 30.71 -36.39
C VAL A 299 21.08 31.77 -35.89
N ASP A 300 21.28 32.15 -34.63
CA ASP A 300 20.56 33.25 -33.99
C ASP A 300 21.35 34.54 -34.23
N VAL A 301 20.65 35.59 -34.64
CA VAL A 301 21.26 36.91 -34.86
C VAL A 301 20.57 37.95 -34.00
N GLU A 302 21.40 38.70 -33.24
CA GLU A 302 20.99 39.84 -32.45
C GLU A 302 20.39 40.94 -33.35
N ALA A 303 19.26 41.51 -32.94
CA ALA A 303 18.65 42.63 -33.64
C ALA A 303 19.62 43.84 -33.73
N GLU A 304 19.64 44.50 -34.89
CA GLU A 304 20.43 45.72 -35.17
C GLU A 304 21.97 45.58 -35.08
N ARG A 305 22.51 44.44 -34.61
CA ARG A 305 23.97 44.24 -34.49
C ARG A 305 24.59 43.70 -35.78
N ALA A 306 25.57 44.46 -36.28
CA ALA A 306 26.38 44.17 -37.46
C ALA A 306 25.61 43.64 -38.70
N PRO A 307 24.50 44.30 -39.11
CA PRO A 307 23.60 43.80 -40.17
C PRO A 307 24.29 43.64 -41.53
N VAL A 308 25.44 44.29 -41.74
CA VAL A 308 26.26 44.16 -42.95
C VAL A 308 26.68 42.72 -43.26
N TYR A 309 26.79 41.85 -42.26
CA TYR A 309 27.19 40.44 -42.42
C TYR A 309 26.02 39.45 -42.55
N TRP A 310 24.78 39.90 -42.36
CA TRP A 310 23.59 39.03 -42.39
C TRP A 310 23.43 38.29 -43.72
N LYS A 311 23.83 38.89 -44.83
CA LYS A 311 23.77 38.23 -46.15
C LYS A 311 24.75 37.05 -46.25
N GLN A 312 25.97 37.21 -45.73
CA GLN A 312 26.99 36.16 -45.70
C GLN A 312 26.55 35.03 -44.78
N ILE A 313 26.02 35.36 -43.61
CA ILE A 313 25.46 34.42 -42.64
C ILE A 313 24.31 33.62 -43.27
N ALA A 314 23.33 34.30 -43.87
CA ALA A 314 22.19 33.64 -44.53
C ALA A 314 22.59 32.73 -45.69
N ASN A 315 23.72 32.99 -46.35
CA ASN A 315 24.24 32.11 -47.41
C ASN A 315 24.88 30.84 -46.84
N ALA A 316 25.47 30.90 -45.64
CA ALA A 316 26.11 29.77 -44.97
C ALA A 316 25.11 28.83 -44.26
N CYS A 317 23.95 29.35 -43.83
CA CYS A 317 22.98 28.61 -43.03
C CYS A 317 21.74 28.17 -43.83
N ASP A 318 21.03 27.16 -43.32
CA ASP A 318 19.72 26.72 -43.82
C ASP A 318 18.64 27.76 -43.55
N PHE A 319 18.63 28.33 -42.34
CA PHE A 319 17.76 29.43 -41.92
C PHE A 319 18.44 30.26 -40.82
N VAL A 320 17.96 31.48 -40.63
CA VAL A 320 18.45 32.44 -39.63
C VAL A 320 17.28 32.79 -38.71
N VAL A 321 17.49 32.70 -37.40
CA VAL A 321 16.52 33.17 -36.40
C VAL A 321 16.90 34.59 -36.02
N LEU A 322 16.03 35.55 -36.36
CA LEU A 322 16.21 36.95 -35.98
C LEU A 322 15.61 37.16 -34.59
N MET A 323 16.44 37.45 -33.60
CA MET A 323 15.99 37.68 -32.23
C MET A 323 15.33 39.06 -32.11
N ALA A 324 14.05 39.14 -32.49
CA ALA A 324 13.25 40.37 -32.48
C ALA A 324 12.58 40.57 -31.12
N TYR A 325 13.38 40.53 -30.07
CA TYR A 325 13.05 40.82 -28.68
C TYR A 325 14.28 41.41 -27.98
N ASP A 326 14.14 41.83 -26.73
CA ASP A 326 15.16 42.57 -25.98
C ASP A 326 15.55 43.94 -26.58
N GLU A 327 14.56 44.67 -27.12
CA GLU A 327 14.68 46.13 -27.38
C GLU A 327 15.10 46.85 -26.09
N HIS A 328 14.45 46.45 -25.00
CA HIS A 328 14.84 46.74 -23.62
C HIS A 328 15.11 45.41 -22.90
N TYR A 329 16.24 45.31 -22.22
CA TYR A 329 16.74 44.07 -21.61
C TYR A 329 17.10 44.28 -20.13
N ALA A 330 17.38 43.20 -19.41
CA ALA A 330 17.62 43.25 -17.96
C ALA A 330 18.71 44.24 -17.51
N GLY A 331 19.74 44.49 -18.31
CA GLY A 331 20.81 45.45 -18.01
C GLY A 331 20.59 46.86 -18.56
N GLY A 332 19.49 47.11 -19.27
CA GLY A 332 19.15 48.38 -19.90
C GLY A 332 18.08 49.17 -19.13
N GLU A 333 17.68 50.30 -19.70
CA GLU A 333 16.61 51.15 -19.17
C GLU A 333 15.23 50.48 -19.31
N PRO A 334 14.26 50.74 -18.40
CA PRO A 334 12.90 50.22 -18.52
C PRO A 334 12.23 50.63 -19.82
N GLY A 335 11.48 49.70 -20.43
CA GLY A 335 10.72 49.95 -21.65
C GLY A 335 10.17 48.68 -22.28
N PRO A 336 9.48 48.79 -23.43
CA PRO A 336 8.87 47.65 -24.10
C PRO A 336 9.93 46.63 -24.53
N VAL A 337 9.74 45.38 -24.15
CA VAL A 337 10.69 44.30 -24.47
C VAL A 337 10.82 44.08 -26.00
N ALA A 338 9.74 44.30 -26.75
CA ALA A 338 9.73 44.21 -28.20
C ALA A 338 8.60 45.05 -28.79
N SER A 339 8.77 46.37 -28.91
CA SER A 339 7.72 47.21 -29.50
C SER A 339 7.46 46.82 -30.96
N LEU A 340 6.22 46.95 -31.41
CA LEU A 340 5.86 46.55 -32.77
C LEU A 340 6.57 47.40 -33.84
N ASP A 341 6.76 48.71 -33.56
CA ASP A 341 7.45 49.61 -34.46
C ASP A 341 8.95 49.29 -34.59
N TRP A 342 9.61 48.93 -33.48
CA TRP A 342 10.98 48.44 -33.52
C TRP A 342 11.08 47.11 -34.27
N THR A 343 10.21 46.14 -33.94
CA THR A 343 10.15 44.85 -34.64
C THR A 343 9.99 45.04 -36.15
N ARG A 344 9.11 45.95 -36.59
CA ARG A 344 8.93 46.32 -38.01
C ARG A 344 10.22 46.84 -38.65
N ARG A 345 10.95 47.75 -37.99
CA ARG A 345 12.21 48.31 -38.51
C ARG A 345 13.30 47.24 -38.63
N VAL A 346 13.48 46.43 -37.59
CA VAL A 346 14.48 45.34 -37.59
C VAL A 346 14.14 44.32 -38.68
N LEU A 347 12.87 43.94 -38.80
CA LEU A 347 12.41 43.01 -39.83
C LEU A 347 12.64 43.55 -41.24
N LYS A 348 12.35 44.84 -41.47
CA LYS A 348 12.61 45.50 -42.76
C LYS A 348 14.11 45.47 -43.11
N GLN A 349 14.97 45.81 -42.15
CA GLN A 349 16.42 45.75 -42.33
C GLN A 349 16.93 44.32 -42.64
N ALA A 350 16.32 43.31 -42.02
CA ALA A 350 16.65 41.91 -42.23
C ALA A 350 16.25 41.45 -43.64
N LEU A 351 15.05 41.80 -44.11
CA LEU A 351 14.53 41.41 -45.42
C LEU A 351 15.29 42.03 -46.60
N GLU A 352 15.98 43.15 -46.39
CA GLU A 352 16.91 43.72 -47.40
C GLU A 352 18.15 42.83 -47.65
N ARG A 353 18.49 41.93 -46.71
CA ARG A 353 19.78 41.22 -46.69
C ARG A 353 19.64 39.70 -46.60
N ILE A 354 18.56 39.22 -45.99
CA ILE A 354 18.24 37.82 -45.77
C ILE A 354 17.01 37.47 -46.61
N PRO A 355 17.05 36.42 -47.46
CA PRO A 355 15.88 35.95 -48.17
C PRO A 355 14.76 35.55 -47.20
N ALA A 356 13.52 35.99 -47.46
CA ALA A 356 12.37 35.64 -46.62
C ALA A 356 12.20 34.12 -46.41
N SER A 357 12.56 33.30 -47.42
CA SER A 357 12.54 31.84 -47.35
C SER A 357 13.57 31.21 -46.41
N LYS A 358 14.54 31.99 -45.90
CA LYS A 358 15.52 31.59 -44.88
C LYS A 358 15.32 32.29 -43.54
N LEU A 359 14.49 33.33 -43.46
CA LEU A 359 14.33 34.12 -42.26
C LEU A 359 13.22 33.57 -41.36
N VAL A 360 13.56 33.24 -40.11
CA VAL A 360 12.65 32.83 -39.04
C VAL A 360 12.61 33.95 -38.01
N LEU A 361 11.41 34.38 -37.60
CA LEU A 361 11.24 35.45 -36.61
C LEU A 361 11.32 34.86 -35.19
N GLY A 362 12.32 35.26 -34.42
CA GLY A 362 12.39 35.00 -32.98
C GLY A 362 11.38 35.88 -32.24
N ILE A 363 10.53 35.25 -31.44
CA ILE A 363 9.46 35.90 -30.66
C ILE A 363 9.69 35.57 -29.19
N GLY A 364 9.90 36.61 -28.39
CA GLY A 364 9.98 36.50 -26.94
C GLY A 364 8.58 36.39 -26.30
N ASN A 365 8.46 35.64 -25.22
CA ASN A 365 7.22 35.56 -24.44
C ASN A 365 7.52 35.44 -22.93
N TYR A 366 7.95 36.56 -22.35
CA TYR A 366 8.37 36.70 -20.96
C TYR A 366 8.22 38.17 -20.57
N ALA A 367 8.62 38.53 -19.36
CA ALA A 367 8.57 39.89 -18.85
C ALA A 367 9.88 40.29 -18.14
N TYR A 368 10.05 41.59 -17.96
CA TYR A 368 11.10 42.16 -17.12
C TYR A 368 10.48 43.07 -16.07
N ASP A 369 10.97 42.97 -14.84
CA ASP A 369 10.61 43.81 -13.71
C ASP A 369 11.82 44.65 -13.26
N TRP A 370 11.79 45.94 -13.61
CA TRP A 370 12.81 46.90 -13.23
C TRP A 370 12.48 47.54 -11.89
N ARG A 371 13.46 47.56 -10.99
CA ARG A 371 13.34 48.15 -9.65
C ARG A 371 14.11 49.46 -9.59
N SER A 372 13.52 50.51 -9.01
CA SER A 372 14.17 51.82 -8.88
C SER A 372 15.49 51.80 -8.08
N SER A 373 15.70 50.78 -7.25
CA SER A 373 16.89 50.60 -6.41
C SER A 373 17.95 49.68 -7.02
N SER A 374 17.74 49.13 -8.22
CA SER A 374 18.62 48.14 -8.86
C SER A 374 19.06 48.64 -10.23
N SER A 375 20.29 48.30 -10.62
CA SER A 375 20.78 48.54 -11.98
C SER A 375 20.45 47.41 -12.96
N THR A 376 19.81 46.34 -12.49
CA THR A 376 19.39 45.19 -13.31
C THR A 376 17.95 44.80 -13.01
N ALA A 377 17.17 44.55 -14.06
CA ALA A 377 15.82 44.00 -14.00
C ALA A 377 15.85 42.50 -13.71
N GLU A 378 14.73 42.01 -13.18
CA GLU A 378 14.47 40.58 -13.00
C GLU A 378 13.67 40.05 -14.18
N THR A 379 14.12 38.95 -14.80
CA THR A 379 13.34 38.24 -15.82
C THR A 379 12.22 37.44 -15.16
N LEU A 380 11.02 37.50 -15.72
CA LEU A 380 9.84 36.80 -15.23
C LEU A 380 9.19 36.01 -16.36
N THR A 381 8.57 34.88 -16.04
CA THR A 381 7.60 34.25 -16.94
C THR A 381 6.37 35.12 -17.10
N PHE A 382 5.55 34.85 -18.13
CA PHE A 382 4.25 35.50 -18.30
C PHE A 382 3.37 35.33 -17.04
N GLN A 383 3.30 34.12 -16.47
CA GLN A 383 2.48 33.87 -15.29
C GLN A 383 3.01 34.58 -14.05
N GLU A 384 4.33 34.62 -13.84
CA GLU A 384 4.93 35.38 -12.74
C GLU A 384 4.59 36.88 -12.83
N ALA A 385 4.60 37.45 -14.04
CA ALA A 385 4.20 38.83 -14.26
C ALA A 385 2.70 39.05 -13.92
N ILE A 386 1.82 38.15 -14.36
CA ILE A 386 0.39 38.18 -14.00
C ILE A 386 0.18 38.05 -12.49
N LEU A 387 0.93 37.18 -11.81
CA LEU A 387 0.87 37.02 -10.36
C LEU A 387 1.35 38.28 -9.63
N ARG A 388 2.44 38.92 -10.08
CA ARG A 388 2.90 40.20 -9.51
C ARG A 388 1.87 41.30 -9.68
N ALA A 389 1.26 41.38 -10.86
CA ALA A 389 0.17 42.31 -11.13
C ALA A 389 -1.01 42.09 -10.17
N ARG A 390 -1.47 40.84 -10.03
CA ARG A 390 -2.58 40.46 -9.15
C ARG A 390 -2.27 40.71 -7.68
N ASP A 391 -1.11 40.27 -7.20
CA ASP A 391 -0.80 40.23 -5.77
C ASP A 391 -0.48 41.64 -5.22
N ASN A 392 0.17 42.51 -6.02
CA ASN A 392 0.53 43.87 -5.60
C ASN A 392 -0.57 44.92 -5.85
N ARG A 393 -1.59 44.62 -6.67
CA ARG A 393 -2.73 45.51 -6.96
C ARG A 393 -4.07 44.79 -6.83
N SER A 394 -4.18 43.93 -5.82
CA SER A 394 -5.33 43.02 -5.59
C SER A 394 -6.67 43.71 -5.30
N ASP A 395 -6.65 45.00 -4.94
CA ASP A 395 -7.84 45.83 -4.70
C ASP A 395 -8.41 46.46 -5.98
N GLU A 396 -7.70 46.34 -7.10
CA GLU A 396 -8.11 46.87 -8.40
C GLU A 396 -8.64 45.76 -9.33
N PRO A 397 -9.66 46.04 -10.17
CA PRO A 397 -10.11 45.09 -11.17
C PRO A 397 -9.01 44.88 -12.24
N PRO A 398 -8.86 43.67 -12.83
CA PRO A 398 -7.79 43.35 -13.78
C PRO A 398 -7.59 44.37 -14.92
N GLN A 399 -8.68 44.94 -15.44
CA GLN A 399 -8.68 45.96 -16.50
C GLN A 399 -7.96 47.27 -16.11
N ARG A 400 -7.70 47.51 -14.82
CA ARG A 400 -6.98 48.69 -14.32
C ARG A 400 -5.55 48.39 -13.88
N VAL A 401 -5.19 47.10 -13.84
CA VAL A 401 -3.91 46.65 -13.32
C VAL A 401 -2.87 46.62 -14.44
N ILE A 402 -3.15 45.89 -15.52
CA ILE A 402 -2.29 45.82 -16.71
C ILE A 402 -2.86 46.75 -17.77
N ASP A 403 -2.04 47.69 -18.24
CA ASP A 403 -2.36 48.62 -19.33
C ASP A 403 -1.72 48.12 -20.63
N PHE A 404 -2.31 48.44 -21.78
CA PHE A 404 -1.75 48.11 -23.09
C PHE A 404 -1.25 49.38 -23.77
N ASP A 405 0.07 49.52 -23.90
CA ASP A 405 0.64 50.76 -24.40
C ASP A 405 0.29 50.94 -25.89
N SER A 406 -0.45 52.00 -26.20
CA SER A 406 -0.95 52.26 -27.55
C SER A 406 0.12 52.62 -28.60
N GLN A 407 1.37 52.91 -28.19
CA GLN A 407 2.50 53.17 -29.10
C GLN A 407 3.34 51.92 -29.32
N ALA A 408 3.69 51.23 -28.25
CA ALA A 408 4.49 50.01 -28.30
C ALA A 408 3.67 48.80 -28.79
N LEU A 409 2.37 48.78 -28.46
CA LEU A 409 1.46 47.64 -28.57
C LEU A 409 1.89 46.45 -27.73
N ASN A 410 2.40 46.76 -26.53
CA ASN A 410 2.83 45.79 -25.52
C ASN A 410 2.14 46.13 -24.18
N PRO A 411 1.80 45.12 -23.38
CA PRO A 411 1.29 45.32 -22.03
C PRO A 411 2.37 45.80 -21.05
N THR A 412 1.95 46.57 -20.04
CA THR A 412 2.79 47.12 -18.98
C THR A 412 2.01 47.39 -17.70
N PHE A 413 2.69 47.37 -16.55
CA PHE A 413 2.14 47.85 -15.30
C PHE A 413 3.24 48.34 -14.35
N THR A 414 2.83 49.07 -13.31
CA THR A 414 3.73 49.55 -12.26
C THR A 414 3.15 49.21 -10.89
N TYR A 415 4.02 49.02 -9.89
CA TYR A 415 3.61 48.84 -8.51
C TYR A 415 4.70 49.32 -7.55
N THR A 416 4.39 49.37 -6.26
CA THR A 416 5.37 49.60 -5.20
C THR A 416 5.30 48.42 -4.26
N ASP A 417 6.46 47.80 -3.99
CA ASP A 417 6.52 46.63 -3.12
C ASP A 417 6.32 46.98 -1.64
N ASP A 418 6.25 45.97 -0.78
CA ASP A 418 6.07 46.16 0.67
C ASP A 418 7.24 46.90 1.36
N ASN A 419 8.39 47.02 0.68
CA ASN A 419 9.56 47.77 1.15
C ASN A 419 9.56 49.23 0.68
N GLY A 420 8.56 49.65 -0.10
CA GLY A 420 8.46 50.99 -0.66
C GLY A 420 9.30 51.21 -1.92
N VAL A 421 9.79 50.16 -2.57
CA VAL A 421 10.56 50.23 -3.83
C VAL A 421 9.58 50.32 -5.00
N PHE A 422 9.86 51.19 -5.97
CA PHE A 422 9.05 51.32 -7.18
C PHE A 422 9.49 50.31 -8.24
N HIS A 423 8.51 49.72 -8.91
CA HIS A 423 8.69 48.71 -9.94
C HIS A 423 7.95 49.10 -11.23
N GLU A 424 8.61 48.89 -12.37
CA GLU A 424 8.04 49.01 -13.71
C GLU A 424 8.20 47.69 -14.45
N VAL A 425 7.09 47.14 -14.94
CA VAL A 425 7.04 45.84 -15.59
C VAL A 425 6.54 45.98 -17.02
N TRP A 426 7.29 45.41 -17.96
CA TRP A 426 6.87 45.23 -19.34
C TRP A 426 6.85 43.75 -19.66
N LEU A 427 5.78 43.28 -20.30
CA LEU A 427 5.62 41.86 -20.63
C LEU A 427 5.29 41.66 -22.12
N LEU A 428 5.63 40.47 -22.60
CA LEU A 428 5.23 39.94 -23.90
C LEU A 428 4.25 38.80 -23.65
N ASP A 429 3.18 38.76 -24.43
CA ASP A 429 2.12 37.77 -24.29
C ASP A 429 1.69 37.22 -25.66
N ALA A 430 0.59 36.47 -25.72
CA ALA A 430 0.16 35.90 -26.99
C ALA A 430 -0.34 36.97 -27.99
N VAL A 431 -0.83 38.12 -27.52
CA VAL A 431 -1.30 39.22 -28.37
C VAL A 431 -0.13 39.96 -28.99
N THR A 432 0.93 40.24 -28.23
CA THR A 432 2.17 40.82 -28.76
C THR A 432 2.80 39.88 -29.80
N ALA A 433 2.90 38.59 -29.48
CA ALA A 433 3.41 37.56 -30.38
C ALA A 433 2.59 37.46 -31.68
N ALA A 434 1.26 37.55 -31.60
CA ALA A 434 0.39 37.54 -32.76
C ALA A 434 0.57 38.77 -33.65
N ASN A 435 0.73 39.96 -33.06
CA ASN A 435 1.04 41.19 -33.79
C ASN A 435 2.39 41.09 -34.52
N GLN A 436 3.44 40.61 -33.84
CA GLN A 436 4.76 40.39 -34.45
C GLN A 436 4.70 39.34 -35.57
N TRP A 437 4.01 38.22 -35.33
CA TRP A 437 3.86 37.17 -36.34
C TRP A 437 3.05 37.62 -37.55
N LEU A 438 2.04 38.49 -37.38
CA LEU A 438 1.28 39.02 -38.50
C LEU A 438 2.19 39.79 -39.47
N LEU A 439 3.12 40.62 -38.97
CA LEU A 439 4.12 41.30 -39.80
C LEU A 439 5.02 40.29 -40.53
N GLY A 440 5.51 39.26 -39.83
CA GLY A 440 6.35 38.22 -40.41
C GLY A 440 5.61 37.39 -41.49
N ASN A 441 4.38 36.99 -41.22
CA ASN A 441 3.61 36.19 -42.18
C ASN A 441 3.24 37.02 -43.43
N GLN A 442 2.90 38.30 -43.26
CA GLN A 442 2.69 39.23 -44.37
C GLN A 442 3.99 39.53 -45.14
N ALA A 443 5.17 39.42 -44.52
CA ALA A 443 6.44 39.49 -45.22
C ALA A 443 6.82 38.18 -45.95
N GLY A 444 6.10 37.07 -45.69
CA GLY A 444 6.38 35.77 -46.30
C GLY A 444 7.58 35.03 -45.68
N LEU A 445 7.85 35.26 -44.39
CA LEU A 445 8.95 34.62 -43.66
C LEU A 445 8.85 33.09 -43.62
N ARG A 446 9.98 32.41 -43.45
CA ARG A 446 10.03 30.94 -43.35
C ARG A 446 9.27 30.41 -42.14
N GLY A 447 9.23 31.16 -41.05
CA GLY A 447 8.66 30.66 -39.79
C GLY A 447 8.84 31.58 -38.59
N ALA A 448 8.47 31.08 -37.43
CA ALA A 448 8.69 31.72 -36.13
C ALA A 448 9.43 30.78 -35.17
N ALA A 449 10.18 31.34 -34.23
CA ALA A 449 10.85 30.64 -33.14
C ALA A 449 10.45 31.27 -31.79
N LEU A 450 9.91 30.47 -30.86
CA LEU A 450 9.50 30.95 -29.54
C LEU A 450 10.66 30.85 -28.54
N TRP A 451 10.99 31.98 -27.90
CA TRP A 451 11.90 32.07 -26.74
C TRP A 451 11.09 32.44 -25.49
N VAL A 452 10.95 31.57 -24.47
CA VAL A 452 11.42 30.17 -24.34
C VAL A 452 10.28 29.29 -23.82
N LEU A 453 10.29 27.98 -24.15
CA LEU A 453 9.30 27.02 -23.66
C LEU A 453 9.20 27.06 -22.13
N GLY A 454 7.98 27.18 -21.62
CA GLY A 454 7.64 27.24 -20.21
C GLY A 454 7.44 28.67 -19.67
N SER A 455 7.99 29.68 -20.34
CA SER A 455 7.83 31.08 -19.92
C SER A 455 6.59 31.77 -20.51
N GLU A 456 6.01 31.18 -21.54
CA GLU A 456 5.05 31.85 -22.41
C GLU A 456 3.61 31.91 -21.87
N ASP A 457 2.85 32.88 -22.38
CA ASP A 457 1.41 32.85 -22.44
C ASP A 457 0.95 31.59 -23.20
N PRO A 458 0.21 30.67 -22.56
CA PRO A 458 -0.11 29.37 -23.15
C PRO A 458 -0.96 29.48 -24.43
N SER A 459 -1.67 30.59 -24.61
CA SER A 459 -2.48 30.81 -25.81
C SER A 459 -1.67 31.18 -27.05
N VAL A 460 -0.36 31.48 -26.92
CA VAL A 460 0.54 31.75 -28.06
C VAL A 460 0.58 30.59 -29.06
N TRP A 461 0.42 29.37 -28.55
CA TRP A 461 0.38 28.14 -29.34
C TRP A 461 -0.89 27.99 -30.19
N ASN A 462 -1.89 28.86 -30.02
CA ASN A 462 -3.02 28.97 -30.96
C ASN A 462 -2.62 29.70 -32.24
N VAL A 463 -1.54 30.48 -32.20
CA VAL A 463 -0.99 31.25 -33.33
C VAL A 463 0.23 30.55 -33.91
N LEU A 464 1.20 30.18 -33.07
CA LEU A 464 2.46 29.58 -33.48
C LEU A 464 2.36 28.05 -33.53
N ARG A 465 1.67 27.50 -34.53
CA ARG A 465 1.50 26.05 -34.68
C ARG A 465 1.67 25.56 -36.12
N LYS A 466 2.32 24.41 -36.30
CA LYS A 466 2.79 23.92 -37.60
C LYS A 466 1.72 23.78 -38.70
N ASP A 467 0.48 23.47 -38.32
CA ASP A 467 -0.68 23.31 -39.20
C ASP A 467 -1.37 24.65 -39.58
N ARG A 468 -1.12 25.73 -38.83
CA ARG A 468 -1.76 27.05 -39.06
C ARG A 468 -0.81 28.21 -39.24
N VAL A 469 0.50 28.04 -39.06
CA VAL A 469 1.50 29.11 -39.11
C VAL A 469 1.44 29.94 -40.41
N ALA A 470 0.99 29.36 -41.52
CA ALA A 470 0.80 30.08 -42.79
C ALA A 470 -0.46 30.97 -42.84
N GLN A 471 -1.39 30.81 -41.91
CA GLN A 471 -2.65 31.56 -41.81
C GLN A 471 -2.46 32.84 -40.98
N SER A 472 -3.37 33.81 -41.11
CA SER A 472 -3.36 34.98 -40.24
C SER A 472 -3.83 34.60 -38.82
N PRO A 473 -3.36 35.28 -37.76
CA PRO A 473 -3.78 34.99 -36.39
C PRO A 473 -5.30 35.12 -36.22
N GLU A 474 -5.92 34.14 -35.55
CA GLU A 474 -7.34 34.21 -35.18
C GLU A 474 -7.50 34.77 -33.77
N TRP A 475 -7.74 36.07 -33.68
CA TRP A 475 -7.84 36.83 -32.43
C TRP A 475 -8.85 36.26 -31.41
N GLN A 476 -9.92 35.59 -31.86
CA GLN A 476 -10.89 34.95 -30.96
C GLN A 476 -10.27 33.82 -30.13
N MET A 477 -9.25 33.13 -30.65
CA MET A 477 -8.56 32.04 -29.94
C MET A 477 -7.61 32.54 -28.84
N LEU A 478 -7.34 33.85 -28.79
CA LEU A 478 -6.49 34.47 -27.77
C LEU A 478 -7.28 35.05 -26.59
N LYS A 479 -8.61 35.14 -26.71
CA LYS A 479 -9.47 35.69 -25.64
C LYS A 479 -9.49 34.83 -24.37
N ARG A 480 -9.43 33.51 -24.51
CA ARG A 480 -9.36 32.57 -23.38
C ARG A 480 -7.92 32.15 -23.16
N ILE A 481 -7.43 32.32 -21.94
CA ILE A 481 -6.07 31.94 -21.54
C ILE A 481 -6.21 30.74 -20.61
N ALA A 482 -5.85 29.55 -21.10
CA ALA A 482 -5.94 28.32 -20.34
C ALA A 482 -4.58 27.63 -20.33
N TYR A 483 -4.08 27.33 -19.13
CA TYR A 483 -2.85 26.56 -18.97
C TYR A 483 -3.13 25.09 -19.30
N PRO A 484 -2.43 24.51 -20.28
CA PRO A 484 -2.56 23.09 -20.60
C PRO A 484 -1.71 22.21 -19.68
N TYR A 485 -0.87 22.82 -18.85
CA TYR A 485 -0.04 22.17 -17.84
C TYR A 485 -0.28 22.80 -16.47
N ASP A 486 -0.15 21.98 -15.44
CA ASP A 486 -0.87 22.22 -14.20
C ASP A 486 -0.10 23.07 -13.19
N ILE A 487 1.24 23.20 -13.26
CA ILE A 487 2.02 23.57 -12.06
C ILE A 487 3.05 24.65 -12.36
N GLU A 488 3.11 25.63 -11.46
CA GLU A 488 4.15 26.64 -11.43
C GLU A 488 4.68 26.78 -10.01
N PHE A 489 5.97 27.06 -9.88
CA PHE A 489 6.61 27.27 -8.60
C PHE A 489 6.98 28.74 -8.41
N ILE A 490 6.75 29.25 -7.21
CA ILE A 490 7.18 30.61 -6.83
C ILE A 490 8.03 30.56 -5.56
N GLY A 491 9.10 31.33 -5.53
CA GLY A 491 10.04 31.36 -4.41
C GLY A 491 11.10 30.24 -4.48
N GLN A 492 11.91 30.12 -3.44
CA GLN A 492 13.03 29.16 -3.38
C GLN A 492 12.93 28.29 -2.12
N GLY A 493 13.33 27.02 -2.26
CA GLY A 493 13.37 26.03 -1.20
C GLY A 493 12.44 24.84 -1.46
N GLU A 494 12.35 23.91 -0.51
CA GLU A 494 11.64 22.64 -0.72
C GLU A 494 10.44 22.47 0.21
N VAL A 495 10.06 23.49 0.99
CA VAL A 495 8.79 23.44 1.72
C VAL A 495 7.70 24.03 0.84
N LEU A 496 6.82 23.16 0.37
CA LEU A 496 5.77 23.44 -0.60
C LEU A 496 4.44 23.77 0.10
N SER A 497 3.77 24.80 -0.42
CA SER A 497 2.40 25.16 -0.05
C SER A 497 1.61 25.61 -1.28
N VAL A 498 0.31 25.36 -1.31
CA VAL A 498 -0.53 25.78 -2.43
C VAL A 498 -0.84 27.27 -2.31
N ALA A 499 -0.32 28.09 -3.23
CA ALA A 499 -0.54 29.53 -3.29
C ALA A 499 -1.81 29.89 -4.07
N SER A 500 -2.07 29.21 -5.19
CA SER A 500 -3.32 29.40 -5.94
C SER A 500 -3.76 28.15 -6.69
N MET A 501 -5.07 28.04 -6.91
CA MET A 501 -5.71 26.98 -7.69
C MET A 501 -5.86 27.45 -9.14
N PRO A 502 -5.86 26.52 -10.10
CA PRO A 502 -5.96 26.88 -11.51
C PRO A 502 -7.28 27.57 -11.82
N GLN A 503 -7.20 28.62 -12.62
CA GLN A 503 -8.35 29.33 -13.16
C GLN A 503 -8.05 29.80 -14.58
N ASP A 504 -9.02 29.67 -15.46
CA ASP A 504 -8.89 30.21 -16.82
C ASP A 504 -8.85 31.73 -16.79
N GLY A 505 -7.94 32.34 -17.52
CA GLY A 505 -7.92 33.77 -17.81
C GLY A 505 -8.85 34.12 -18.96
N GLU A 506 -9.21 35.40 -19.01
CA GLU A 506 -10.02 35.98 -20.07
C GLU A 506 -9.51 37.39 -20.37
N ARG A 507 -9.37 37.71 -21.66
CA ARG A 507 -9.06 39.06 -22.15
C ARG A 507 -9.94 39.44 -23.33
N THR A 508 -10.13 40.73 -23.53
CA THR A 508 -10.65 41.29 -24.77
C THR A 508 -9.52 41.76 -25.66
N VAL A 509 -9.76 41.73 -26.96
CA VAL A 509 -8.82 42.19 -28.00
C VAL A 509 -9.59 43.10 -28.95
N ASP A 510 -9.03 44.28 -29.22
CA ASP A 510 -9.55 45.24 -30.20
C ASP A 510 -8.67 45.22 -31.45
N VAL A 511 -9.25 44.84 -32.59
CA VAL A 511 -8.52 44.60 -33.83
C VAL A 511 -8.83 45.70 -34.82
N ASP A 512 -7.79 46.37 -35.32
CA ASP A 512 -7.95 47.36 -36.37
C ASP A 512 -8.35 46.68 -37.69
N PRO A 513 -9.48 47.08 -38.31
CA PRO A 513 -10.01 46.38 -39.48
C PRO A 513 -9.18 46.61 -40.76
N ASN A 514 -8.30 47.61 -40.79
CA ASN A 514 -7.50 47.93 -41.98
C ASN A 514 -6.19 47.16 -42.03
N THR A 515 -5.54 47.00 -40.87
CA THR A 515 -4.24 46.34 -40.73
C THR A 515 -4.37 44.89 -40.26
N GLY A 516 -5.46 44.55 -39.57
CA GLY A 516 -5.65 43.26 -38.91
C GLY A 516 -4.85 43.10 -37.62
N LEU A 517 -4.15 44.15 -37.15
CA LEU A 517 -3.39 44.17 -35.90
C LEU A 517 -4.29 44.40 -34.70
N CYS A 518 -3.93 43.82 -33.56
CA CYS A 518 -4.54 44.14 -32.27
C CYS A 518 -4.03 45.50 -31.79
N ALA A 519 -4.93 46.46 -31.67
CA ALA A 519 -4.65 47.84 -31.29
C ALA A 519 -4.83 48.10 -29.79
N ASP A 520 -5.50 47.18 -29.09
CA ASP A 520 -5.73 47.24 -27.64
C ASP A 520 -6.05 45.86 -27.07
N GLU A 521 -5.70 45.62 -25.81
CA GLU A 521 -6.12 44.44 -25.06
C GLU A 521 -6.51 44.81 -23.63
N GLU A 522 -7.51 44.14 -23.07
CA GLU A 522 -7.86 44.31 -21.66
C GLU A 522 -8.03 42.95 -20.99
N TYR A 523 -7.31 42.72 -19.89
CA TYR A 523 -7.52 41.54 -19.06
C TYR A 523 -8.83 41.66 -18.29
N VAL A 524 -9.78 40.75 -18.56
CA VAL A 524 -11.05 40.64 -17.85
C VAL A 524 -10.87 39.81 -16.58
N ARG A 525 -10.09 38.74 -16.67
CA ARG A 525 -9.72 37.86 -15.57
C ARG A 525 -8.31 37.32 -15.78
N PHE A 526 -7.48 37.39 -14.74
CA PHE A 526 -6.14 36.84 -14.80
C PHE A 526 -6.14 35.31 -14.80
N PRO A 527 -5.34 34.65 -15.67
CA PRO A 527 -5.18 33.21 -15.61
C PRO A 527 -4.33 32.79 -14.39
N SER A 528 -4.47 31.53 -13.99
CA SER A 528 -3.60 30.90 -13.00
C SER A 528 -3.47 29.41 -13.28
N ALA A 529 -2.27 28.86 -13.15
CA ALA A 529 -2.04 27.42 -12.96
C ALA A 529 -2.17 27.03 -11.47
N PHE A 530 -1.91 25.76 -11.11
CA PHE A 530 -1.60 25.42 -9.71
C PHE A 530 -0.27 26.09 -9.35
N VAL A 531 -0.31 27.10 -8.50
CA VAL A 531 0.91 27.77 -8.05
C VAL A 531 1.32 27.18 -6.72
N LEU A 532 2.49 26.55 -6.68
CA LEU A 532 3.13 26.02 -5.48
C LEU A 532 4.20 27.00 -5.00
N ARG A 533 4.02 27.53 -3.79
CA ARG A 533 5.03 28.38 -3.16
C ARG A 533 6.08 27.51 -2.47
N ARG A 534 7.33 27.72 -2.87
CA ARG A 534 8.56 27.17 -2.29
C ARG A 534 9.11 28.12 -1.23
N THR A 535 9.48 27.57 -0.09
CA THR A 535 10.11 28.31 1.01
C THR A 535 11.20 27.46 1.67
N GLY A 536 12.10 28.11 2.40
CA GLY A 536 13.12 27.43 3.21
C GLY A 536 14.51 27.31 2.57
N TYR A 537 14.80 28.04 1.49
CA TYR A 537 16.15 28.10 0.92
C TYR A 537 17.08 29.01 1.72
N HIS A 538 18.29 28.53 2.01
CA HIS A 538 19.40 29.35 2.49
C HIS A 538 20.72 28.81 1.95
N PRO A 539 21.63 29.66 1.44
CA PRO A 539 22.94 29.20 0.97
C PRO A 539 23.68 28.39 2.04
N LYS A 540 24.24 27.25 1.64
CA LYS A 540 25.01 26.33 2.50
C LYS A 540 24.24 25.68 3.65
N TRP A 541 22.91 25.76 3.68
CA TRP A 541 22.11 25.03 4.67
C TRP A 541 21.51 23.77 4.02
N LEU A 542 21.58 22.65 4.73
CA LEU A 542 21.06 21.37 4.24
C LEU A 542 20.18 20.71 5.30
N ALA A 543 18.99 20.25 4.91
CA ALA A 543 18.12 19.44 5.74
C ALA A 543 18.34 17.96 5.43
N LEU A 544 18.73 17.19 6.44
CA LEU A 544 18.83 15.75 6.31
C LEU A 544 17.48 15.13 6.70
N THR A 545 16.89 14.36 5.79
CA THR A 545 15.55 13.79 5.97
C THR A 545 15.53 12.28 5.74
N PHE A 546 14.64 11.58 6.44
CA PHE A 546 14.53 10.12 6.39
C PHE A 546 13.07 9.67 6.21
N ASP A 547 12.84 8.78 5.27
CA ASP A 547 11.51 8.22 4.96
C ASP A 547 11.43 6.72 5.27
N ASP A 548 10.20 6.21 5.31
CA ASP A 548 9.77 4.82 5.58
C ASP A 548 9.91 4.29 7.00
N GLY A 549 10.67 4.94 7.88
CA GLY A 549 10.84 4.49 9.26
C GLY A 549 9.62 4.70 10.18
N PRO A 550 9.76 4.42 11.47
CA PRO A 550 10.91 3.76 12.11
C PRO A 550 11.04 2.26 11.76
N SER A 551 12.26 1.73 11.73
CA SER A 551 12.55 0.31 11.57
C SER A 551 13.81 -0.14 12.34
N GLU A 552 13.80 -1.36 12.86
CA GLU A 552 14.97 -2.00 13.47
C GLU A 552 15.69 -2.92 12.44
N PRO A 553 17.04 -2.89 12.36
CA PRO A 553 17.97 -2.14 13.21
C PRO A 553 18.34 -0.73 12.70
N TYR A 554 17.83 -0.32 11.55
CA TYR A 554 18.42 0.77 10.78
C TYR A 554 18.15 2.16 11.36
N THR A 555 16.93 2.45 11.80
CA THR A 555 16.59 3.73 12.44
C THR A 555 17.44 3.95 13.69
N ALA A 556 17.62 2.92 14.54
CA ALA A 556 18.48 3.01 15.73
C ALA A 556 19.94 3.35 15.37
N GLN A 557 20.49 2.70 14.35
CA GLN A 557 21.86 2.94 13.86
C GLN A 557 22.03 4.32 13.21
N ILE A 558 20.98 4.83 12.55
CA ILE A 558 20.96 6.19 12.00
C ILE A 558 20.98 7.20 13.14
N LEU A 559 20.12 7.06 14.15
CA LEU A 559 20.12 7.93 15.34
C LEU A 559 21.48 7.96 16.03
N ASP A 560 22.12 6.79 16.22
CA ASP A 560 23.49 6.71 16.76
C ASP A 560 24.51 7.47 15.90
N THR A 561 24.39 7.36 14.58
CA THR A 561 25.27 8.04 13.62
C THR A 561 25.07 9.56 13.65
N LEU A 562 23.82 10.03 13.68
CA LEU A 562 23.48 11.45 13.76
C LEU A 562 24.00 12.07 15.06
N LYS A 563 23.78 11.39 16.18
CA LYS A 563 24.28 11.78 17.51
C LYS A 563 25.80 11.89 17.53
N ARG A 564 26.52 10.93 16.92
CA ARG A 564 27.98 10.95 16.82
C ARG A 564 28.52 12.18 16.07
N PHE A 565 27.82 12.65 15.04
CA PHE A 565 28.22 13.84 14.26
C PHE A 565 27.55 15.14 14.72
N GLY A 566 26.72 15.11 15.76
CA GLY A 566 26.02 16.29 16.29
C GLY A 566 25.00 16.89 15.30
N VAL A 567 24.40 16.06 14.45
CA VAL A 567 23.43 16.49 13.43
C VAL A 567 22.01 16.16 13.87
N ARG A 568 21.08 17.09 13.63
CA ARG A 568 19.64 16.85 13.76
C ARG A 568 19.01 16.66 12.38
N ALA A 569 18.10 15.70 12.26
CA ALA A 569 17.39 15.38 11.03
C ALA A 569 15.86 15.48 11.21
N THR A 570 15.13 15.29 10.11
CA THR A 570 13.66 15.21 10.08
C THR A 570 13.23 13.83 9.57
N PHE A 571 12.41 13.11 10.31
CA PHE A 571 11.96 11.76 9.97
C PHE A 571 10.49 11.78 9.54
N PHE A 572 10.18 11.38 8.31
CA PHE A 572 8.82 11.17 7.83
C PHE A 572 8.43 9.72 8.07
N VAL A 573 7.62 9.50 9.11
CA VAL A 573 7.33 8.16 9.63
C VAL A 573 6.02 7.60 9.10
N ILE A 574 6.02 6.29 8.87
CA ILE A 574 4.81 5.52 8.54
C ILE A 574 4.07 5.22 9.86
N GLY A 575 2.77 5.53 9.90
CA GLY A 575 1.96 5.38 11.12
C GLY A 575 1.91 3.95 11.67
N GLU A 576 1.83 2.95 10.81
CA GLU A 576 1.92 1.53 11.22
C GLU A 576 3.27 1.23 11.88
N ASN A 577 4.37 1.81 11.40
CA ASN A 577 5.69 1.64 12.01
C ASN A 577 5.80 2.37 13.36
N VAL A 578 5.15 3.53 13.52
CA VAL A 578 5.05 4.22 14.82
C VAL A 578 4.37 3.34 15.88
N GLU A 579 3.33 2.58 15.49
CA GLU A 579 2.65 1.64 16.40
C GLU A 579 3.57 0.48 16.82
N HIS A 580 4.43 0.02 15.91
CA HIS A 580 5.36 -1.09 16.17
C HIS A 580 6.62 -0.68 16.95
N TYR A 581 7.11 0.55 16.77
CA TYR A 581 8.36 1.04 17.33
C TYR A 581 8.20 2.38 18.08
N PRO A 582 7.29 2.48 19.08
CA PRO A 582 7.04 3.74 19.79
C PRO A 582 8.27 4.27 20.54
N ASP A 583 9.14 3.37 21.02
CA ASP A 583 10.38 3.73 21.73
C ASP A 583 11.38 4.46 20.82
N LEU A 584 11.50 4.05 19.55
CA LEU A 584 12.34 4.75 18.58
C LEU A 584 11.81 6.14 18.25
N VAL A 585 10.48 6.30 18.18
CA VAL A 585 9.84 7.60 17.94
C VAL A 585 10.04 8.53 19.14
N GLN A 586 9.94 8.01 20.37
CA GLN A 586 10.29 8.77 21.58
C GLN A 586 11.76 9.17 21.56
N ARG A 587 12.66 8.25 21.21
CA ARG A 587 14.10 8.52 21.09
C ARG A 587 14.40 9.60 20.05
N MET A 588 13.76 9.55 18.87
CA MET A 588 13.85 10.61 17.86
C MET A 588 13.50 11.97 18.46
N TRP A 589 12.42 12.01 19.25
CA TRP A 589 11.97 13.23 19.89
C TRP A 589 12.95 13.73 20.96
N GLU A 590 13.42 12.85 21.84
CA GLU A 590 14.33 13.19 22.93
C GLU A 590 15.72 13.65 22.44
N GLU A 591 16.21 13.07 21.34
CA GLU A 591 17.50 13.43 20.71
C GLU A 591 17.42 14.72 19.86
N GLY A 592 16.24 15.34 19.74
CA GLY A 592 16.09 16.66 19.14
C GLY A 592 15.72 16.67 17.65
N HIS A 593 15.30 15.55 17.07
CA HIS A 593 14.93 15.42 15.66
C HIS A 593 13.47 15.81 15.37
N GLU A 594 13.15 16.22 14.15
CA GLU A 594 11.76 16.50 13.78
C GLU A 594 11.07 15.25 13.24
N ILE A 595 9.75 15.17 13.40
CA ILE A 595 8.97 13.99 12.99
C ILE A 595 7.79 14.49 12.17
N GLY A 596 7.74 14.08 10.91
CA GLY A 596 6.67 14.34 9.96
C GLY A 596 5.85 13.10 9.65
N SER A 597 4.70 13.29 9.01
CA SER A 597 3.84 12.19 8.54
C SER A 597 4.29 11.70 7.17
N HIS A 598 4.41 10.38 7.01
CA HIS A 598 4.53 9.69 5.73
C HIS A 598 3.32 8.76 5.48
N THR A 599 2.12 9.16 5.93
CA THR A 599 0.86 8.38 5.94
C THR A 599 0.86 7.15 6.86
N PHE A 600 -0.26 6.42 6.96
CA PHE A 600 -0.41 5.35 7.96
C PHE A 600 0.01 4.00 7.40
N THR A 601 -0.47 3.65 6.21
CA THR A 601 -0.14 2.39 5.51
C THR A 601 0.67 2.59 4.23
N HIS A 602 1.30 3.75 4.05
CA HIS A 602 2.15 4.06 2.90
C HIS A 602 1.47 3.80 1.52
N PRO A 603 0.28 4.37 1.21
CA PRO A 603 -0.28 4.29 -0.14
C PRO A 603 0.23 5.41 -1.05
N ASN A 604 0.20 5.19 -2.37
CA ASN A 604 0.36 6.28 -3.33
C ASN A 604 -0.82 7.25 -3.20
N MET A 605 -0.53 8.47 -2.72
CA MET A 605 -1.55 9.46 -2.40
C MET A 605 -2.26 10.04 -3.62
N GLY A 606 -1.63 9.99 -4.81
CA GLY A 606 -2.25 10.36 -6.08
C GLY A 606 -3.32 9.36 -6.55
N ALA A 607 -3.17 8.08 -6.16
CA ALA A 607 -4.02 6.97 -6.60
C ALA A 607 -5.23 6.69 -5.68
N VAL A 608 -5.24 7.19 -4.43
CA VAL A 608 -6.31 6.91 -3.47
C VAL A 608 -7.42 7.96 -3.48
N SER A 609 -8.61 7.58 -2.99
CA SER A 609 -9.72 8.52 -2.82
C SER A 609 -9.42 9.58 -1.76
N LEU A 610 -10.01 10.77 -1.89
CA LEU A 610 -9.89 11.86 -0.90
C LEU A 610 -10.24 11.41 0.54
N ARG A 611 -11.23 10.52 0.69
CA ARG A 611 -11.63 9.99 2.00
C ARG A 611 -10.54 9.11 2.60
N ARG A 612 -9.91 8.24 1.79
CA ARG A 612 -8.80 7.41 2.24
C ARG A 612 -7.58 8.25 2.58
N ALA A 613 -7.20 9.21 1.73
CA ALA A 613 -6.09 10.12 1.98
C ALA A 613 -6.22 10.88 3.32
N ARG A 614 -7.43 11.39 3.63
CA ARG A 614 -7.70 12.03 4.93
C ARG A 614 -7.58 11.04 6.09
N LEU A 615 -8.07 9.82 5.93
CA LEU A 615 -7.99 8.79 6.96
C LEU A 615 -6.55 8.37 7.24
N GLU A 616 -5.71 8.25 6.20
CA GLU A 616 -4.27 7.99 6.31
C GLU A 616 -3.57 9.06 7.15
N LEU A 617 -3.73 10.33 6.77
CA LEU A 617 -3.12 11.46 7.49
C LEU A 617 -3.63 11.56 8.93
N ASN A 618 -4.94 11.42 9.13
CA ASN A 618 -5.56 11.45 10.46
C ASN A 618 -5.07 10.30 11.35
N ALA A 619 -4.97 9.08 10.83
CA ALA A 619 -4.50 7.93 11.59
C ALA A 619 -3.03 8.10 12.01
N THR A 620 -2.16 8.57 11.11
CA THR A 620 -0.76 8.88 11.44
C THR A 620 -0.67 10.01 12.46
N GLN A 621 -1.53 11.03 12.33
CA GLN A 621 -1.59 12.11 13.30
C GLN A 621 -1.97 11.60 14.69
N ARG A 622 -2.99 10.73 14.79
CA ARG A 622 -3.46 10.17 16.06
C ARG A 622 -2.41 9.29 16.72
N VAL A 623 -1.74 8.41 15.97
CA VAL A 623 -0.71 7.55 16.56
C VAL A 623 0.47 8.40 17.08
N LEU A 624 0.92 9.41 16.32
CA LEU A 624 1.96 10.34 16.77
C LEU A 624 1.54 11.12 18.03
N GLN A 625 0.31 11.63 18.07
CA GLN A 625 -0.25 12.31 19.24
C GLN A 625 -0.30 11.39 20.46
N SER A 626 -0.66 10.12 20.28
CA SER A 626 -0.72 9.14 21.36
C SER A 626 0.66 8.80 21.94
N THR A 627 1.67 8.77 21.08
CA THR A 627 3.06 8.44 21.44
C THR A 627 3.81 9.63 22.03
N LEU A 628 3.70 10.81 21.42
CA LEU A 628 4.53 11.99 21.74
C LEU A 628 3.80 13.10 22.50
N GLN A 629 2.46 13.01 22.64
CA GLN A 629 1.62 14.10 23.15
C GLN A 629 1.75 15.41 22.35
N ARG A 630 2.08 15.28 21.05
CA ARG A 630 2.32 16.38 20.11
C ARG A 630 1.72 16.09 18.75
N SER A 631 1.30 17.14 18.06
CA SER A 631 0.94 17.06 16.64
C SER A 631 2.15 17.28 15.75
N THR A 632 2.04 17.02 14.45
CA THR A 632 3.05 17.41 13.45
C THR A 632 2.38 18.16 12.31
N LEU A 633 3.04 19.22 11.82
CA LEU A 633 2.65 19.95 10.63
C LEU A 633 3.43 19.48 9.41
N LEU A 634 4.46 18.65 9.57
CA LEU A 634 5.31 18.22 8.47
C LEU A 634 4.70 16.99 7.80
N PHE A 635 4.65 16.99 6.48
CA PHE A 635 4.16 15.87 5.68
C PHE A 635 5.04 15.67 4.46
N ARG A 636 5.26 14.41 4.08
CA ARG A 636 5.84 14.03 2.80
C ARG A 636 4.97 12.95 2.16
N PRO A 637 4.47 13.14 0.92
CA PRO A 637 3.62 12.16 0.25
C PRO A 637 4.41 10.92 -0.21
N PRO A 638 3.97 9.70 0.10
CA PRO A 638 4.57 8.48 -0.44
C PRO A 638 4.49 8.41 -1.97
N TYR A 639 5.56 7.87 -2.59
CA TYR A 639 5.68 7.62 -4.04
C TYR A 639 5.55 8.84 -4.95
N ASN A 640 5.62 10.06 -4.43
CA ASN A 640 5.46 11.24 -5.28
C ASN A 640 6.76 11.45 -6.09
N ALA A 641 6.58 11.57 -7.40
CA ALA A 641 7.64 11.60 -8.40
C ALA A 641 8.32 12.97 -8.44
N ASP A 642 9.65 12.91 -8.41
CA ASP A 642 10.60 14.01 -8.46
C ASP A 642 10.36 15.09 -7.39
N ALA A 643 11.43 15.77 -7.03
CA ALA A 643 11.41 16.81 -6.02
C ALA A 643 10.45 17.99 -6.28
N GLU A 644 9.85 17.98 -7.47
CA GLU A 644 8.95 18.95 -8.03
C GLU A 644 7.79 18.17 -8.67
N PRO A 645 6.56 18.25 -8.13
CA PRO A 645 5.41 17.61 -8.77
C PRO A 645 5.31 18.10 -10.22
N ALA A 646 5.13 17.15 -11.13
CA ALA A 646 5.17 17.32 -12.59
C ALA A 646 3.77 17.17 -13.23
N SER A 647 2.74 16.82 -12.46
CA SER A 647 1.36 16.65 -12.92
C SER A 647 0.31 17.05 -11.88
N ALA A 648 -0.91 17.43 -12.30
CA ALA A 648 -2.01 17.68 -11.35
C ALA A 648 -2.28 16.50 -10.40
N GLU A 649 -2.03 15.26 -10.84
CA GLU A 649 -2.16 14.08 -9.98
C GLU A 649 -1.17 14.10 -8.81
N GLU A 650 0.06 14.57 -9.02
CA GLU A 650 1.13 14.69 -8.00
C GLU A 650 0.96 15.93 -7.11
N VAL A 651 0.21 16.95 -7.55
CA VAL A 651 -0.16 18.11 -6.70
C VAL A 651 -1.33 17.79 -5.78
N ARG A 652 -2.20 16.85 -6.15
CA ARG A 652 -3.39 16.49 -5.38
C ARG A 652 -3.07 16.13 -3.91
N PRO A 653 -2.04 15.32 -3.59
CA PRO A 653 -1.61 15.09 -2.21
C PRO A 653 -1.25 16.37 -1.46
N ILE A 654 -0.56 17.31 -2.11
CA ILE A 654 -0.15 18.59 -1.55
C ILE A 654 -1.38 19.45 -1.23
N ILE A 655 -2.39 19.46 -2.09
CA ILE A 655 -3.66 20.18 -1.84
C ILE A 655 -4.38 19.62 -0.63
N ILE A 656 -4.53 18.29 -0.56
CA ILE A 656 -5.21 17.63 0.56
C ILE A 656 -4.49 17.94 1.87
N ALA A 657 -3.17 17.78 1.88
CA ALA A 657 -2.33 18.05 3.04
C ALA A 657 -2.41 19.52 3.46
N SER A 658 -2.30 20.46 2.51
CA SER A 658 -2.40 21.90 2.78
C SER A 658 -3.77 22.31 3.31
N GLN A 659 -4.87 21.74 2.79
CA GLN A 659 -6.22 21.95 3.34
C GLN A 659 -6.36 21.49 4.78
N MET A 660 -5.60 20.46 5.18
CA MET A 660 -5.57 19.92 6.54
C MET A 660 -4.57 20.65 7.47
N GLY A 661 -3.78 21.58 6.92
CA GLY A 661 -2.82 22.39 7.67
C GLY A 661 -1.38 21.86 7.68
N TYR A 662 -1.08 20.83 6.89
CA TYR A 662 0.29 20.33 6.72
C TYR A 662 1.12 21.24 5.80
N LEU A 663 2.42 21.26 6.06
CA LEU A 663 3.49 21.73 5.19
C LEU A 663 4.10 20.52 4.49
N THR A 664 4.04 20.51 3.16
CA THR A 664 4.65 19.43 2.38
C THR A 664 6.14 19.70 2.20
N VAL A 665 6.99 18.72 2.46
CA VAL A 665 8.45 18.83 2.30
C VAL A 665 8.91 18.00 1.10
N GLY A 666 9.51 18.67 0.13
CA GLY A 666 10.11 18.08 -1.07
C GLY A 666 11.50 17.50 -0.84
N GLU A 667 12.18 17.13 -1.93
CA GLU A 667 13.38 16.28 -1.91
C GLU A 667 14.23 16.37 -3.18
N LEU A 668 14.86 17.53 -3.45
CA LEU A 668 15.68 17.71 -4.66
C LEU A 668 16.96 16.88 -4.67
N ILE A 669 17.45 16.47 -3.50
CA ILE A 669 18.63 15.62 -3.39
C ILE A 669 18.19 14.20 -3.01
N ASP A 670 17.87 13.39 -4.03
CA ASP A 670 17.58 11.95 -3.90
C ASP A 670 18.70 11.09 -4.52
N PRO A 671 19.50 10.38 -3.67
CA PRO A 671 20.48 9.41 -4.14
C PRO A 671 19.88 8.05 -4.50
N GLN A 672 18.56 7.85 -4.38
CA GLN A 672 17.86 6.59 -4.58
C GLN A 672 18.47 5.45 -3.74
N ASP A 673 18.77 5.72 -2.47
CA ASP A 673 19.37 4.76 -1.54
C ASP A 673 18.49 3.53 -1.29
N TRP A 674 17.17 3.67 -1.52
CA TRP A 674 16.20 2.59 -1.49
C TRP A 674 16.40 1.54 -2.61
N ASN A 675 16.96 1.94 -3.76
CA ASN A 675 17.11 1.08 -4.93
C ASN A 675 18.44 0.31 -4.89
N LEU A 676 18.38 -0.94 -4.43
CA LEU A 676 19.52 -1.87 -4.37
C LEU A 676 19.70 -2.69 -5.66
N GLN A 677 18.95 -2.40 -6.73
CA GLN A 677 19.14 -3.10 -8.00
C GLN A 677 20.50 -2.73 -8.61
N PRO A 678 21.12 -3.64 -9.38
CA PRO A 678 22.40 -3.35 -10.03
C PRO A 678 22.24 -2.23 -11.05
N ARG A 679 23.09 -1.19 -10.99
CA ARG A 679 23.17 -0.17 -12.04
C ARG A 679 24.21 -0.59 -13.08
N ASP A 680 23.92 -0.27 -14.34
CA ASP A 680 24.90 -0.34 -15.42
C ASP A 680 25.70 0.97 -15.42
N SER A 681 26.86 0.99 -14.77
CA SER A 681 27.78 2.14 -14.77
C SER A 681 28.79 2.04 -15.92
N GLY A 682 28.34 1.59 -17.09
CA GLY A 682 29.10 1.59 -18.33
C GLY A 682 30.14 0.50 -18.48
N HIS A 683 30.66 -0.11 -17.40
CA HIS A 683 31.69 -1.16 -17.49
C HIS A 683 31.64 -2.28 -16.42
N VAL A 684 30.84 -2.17 -15.35
CA VAL A 684 30.63 -3.24 -14.34
C VAL A 684 29.22 -3.11 -13.76
N VAL A 685 28.52 -4.24 -13.60
CA VAL A 685 27.22 -4.31 -12.93
C VAL A 685 27.46 -4.65 -11.45
N HIS A 686 27.34 -3.67 -10.55
CA HIS A 686 27.45 -3.88 -9.10
C HIS A 686 26.19 -3.43 -8.34
N ARG A 687 25.96 -4.01 -7.17
CA ARG A 687 24.92 -3.51 -6.24
C ARG A 687 25.37 -2.17 -5.68
N ARG A 688 24.43 -1.24 -5.54
CA ARG A 688 24.68 0.10 -5.02
C ARG A 688 25.37 0.07 -3.65
N THR A 689 26.47 0.79 -3.52
CA THR A 689 27.27 0.88 -2.28
C THR A 689 27.03 2.19 -1.53
N ALA A 690 27.56 2.27 -0.31
CA ALA A 690 27.58 3.50 0.48
C ALA A 690 28.32 4.64 -0.24
N GLU A 691 29.39 4.31 -0.96
CA GLU A 691 30.17 5.27 -1.75
C GLU A 691 29.36 5.82 -2.93
N ASP A 692 28.60 4.96 -3.64
CA ASP A 692 27.73 5.40 -4.74
C ASP A 692 26.66 6.39 -4.24
N ILE A 693 26.01 6.08 -3.10
CA ILE A 693 25.02 6.95 -2.46
C ILE A 693 25.66 8.28 -2.08
N ALA A 694 26.81 8.24 -1.41
CA ALA A 694 27.50 9.45 -0.96
C ALA A 694 27.98 10.32 -2.13
N GLN A 695 28.53 9.72 -3.19
CA GLN A 695 28.98 10.45 -4.38
C GLN A 695 27.82 11.16 -5.07
N GLN A 696 26.66 10.50 -5.19
CA GLN A 696 25.49 11.12 -5.80
C GLN A 696 24.97 12.31 -4.98
N VAL A 697 24.87 12.18 -3.65
CA VAL A 697 24.50 13.31 -2.77
C VAL A 697 25.50 14.46 -2.92
N LEU A 698 26.81 14.18 -2.87
CA LEU A 698 27.84 15.21 -2.99
C LEU A 698 27.81 15.90 -4.36
N GLN A 699 27.50 15.16 -5.43
CA GLN A 699 27.35 15.71 -6.77
C GLN A 699 26.13 16.64 -6.83
N GLN A 700 24.95 16.18 -6.43
CA GLN A 700 23.70 16.97 -6.45
C GLN A 700 23.79 18.24 -5.58
N VAL A 701 24.48 18.16 -4.44
CA VAL A 701 24.74 19.35 -3.59
C VAL A 701 25.70 20.34 -4.27
N ARG A 702 26.71 19.87 -5.00
CA ARG A 702 27.68 20.74 -5.69
C ARG A 702 27.06 21.47 -6.88
N THR A 703 26.11 20.84 -7.55
CA THR A 703 25.39 21.42 -8.69
C THR A 703 24.32 22.43 -8.25
N GLY A 704 24.11 22.59 -6.94
CA GLY A 704 23.19 23.60 -6.38
C GLY A 704 21.71 23.22 -6.48
N VAL A 705 21.40 21.96 -6.78
CA VAL A 705 20.07 21.52 -7.21
C VAL A 705 19.08 21.35 -6.05
N GLY A 706 19.46 21.54 -4.78
CA GLY A 706 18.53 21.33 -3.66
C GLY A 706 19.06 21.71 -2.30
N SER A 707 18.18 21.74 -1.29
CA SER A 707 18.55 21.96 0.12
C SER A 707 18.18 20.78 1.03
N THR A 708 17.38 19.82 0.56
CA THR A 708 16.81 18.73 1.37
C THR A 708 17.29 17.40 0.82
N ILE A 709 18.06 16.68 1.63
CA ILE A 709 18.59 15.35 1.32
C ILE A 709 17.58 14.32 1.78
N LEU A 710 17.08 13.51 0.86
CA LEU A 710 16.26 12.33 1.15
C LEU A 710 17.15 11.10 1.32
N LEU A 711 16.90 10.34 2.38
CA LEU A 711 17.40 8.99 2.60
C LEU A 711 16.27 8.15 3.21
N HIS A 712 16.46 6.84 3.31
CA HIS A 712 15.45 5.94 3.87
C HIS A 712 15.96 5.24 5.13
N ASP A 713 15.16 5.25 6.20
CA ASP A 713 15.43 4.50 7.43
C ASP A 713 14.52 3.27 7.60
N GLY A 714 13.59 3.04 6.66
CA GLY A 714 12.75 1.84 6.56
C GLY A 714 12.65 1.26 5.14
N GLY A 715 11.68 0.38 4.91
CA GLY A 715 11.35 -0.11 3.56
C GLY A 715 12.26 -1.23 2.98
N GLY A 716 13.24 -1.74 3.73
CA GLY A 716 14.14 -2.81 3.26
C GLY A 716 15.49 -2.80 3.98
N ASP A 717 16.52 -3.41 3.37
CA ASP A 717 17.89 -3.32 3.88
C ASP A 717 18.46 -1.90 3.68
N ARG A 718 18.78 -1.21 4.79
CA ARG A 718 19.38 0.14 4.80
C ARG A 718 20.81 0.18 5.33
N SER A 719 21.50 -0.96 5.33
CA SER A 719 22.89 -1.05 5.80
C SER A 719 23.86 -0.15 5.01
N GLN A 720 23.61 0.09 3.71
CA GLN A 720 24.41 0.99 2.89
C GLN A 720 24.09 2.47 3.17
N THR A 721 22.83 2.82 3.41
CA THR A 721 22.41 4.16 3.83
C THR A 721 23.10 4.57 5.14
N VAL A 722 23.08 3.69 6.15
CA VAL A 722 23.76 3.90 7.44
C VAL A 722 25.26 4.18 7.24
N LYS A 723 25.92 3.42 6.37
CA LYS A 723 27.35 3.62 6.05
C LYS A 723 27.58 4.93 5.29
N ALA A 724 26.72 5.27 4.34
CA ALA A 724 26.82 6.47 3.53
C ALA A 724 26.78 7.75 4.38
N LEU A 725 25.96 7.78 5.44
CA LEU A 725 25.93 8.91 6.39
C LEU A 725 27.30 9.23 7.00
N SER A 726 28.12 8.20 7.23
CA SER A 726 29.47 8.37 7.76
C SER A 726 30.46 8.98 6.76
N ILE A 727 30.06 9.09 5.49
CA ILE A 727 30.82 9.76 4.42
C ILE A 727 30.20 11.15 4.15
N ILE A 728 28.89 11.22 3.97
CA ILE A 728 28.14 12.43 3.57
C ILE A 728 28.30 13.56 4.59
N ILE A 729 28.03 13.28 5.87
CA ILE A 729 27.98 14.30 6.92
C ILE A 729 29.34 15.00 7.09
N PRO A 730 30.46 14.29 7.37
CA PRO A 730 31.73 14.95 7.58
C PRO A 730 32.25 15.66 6.32
N GLU A 731 31.98 15.11 5.13
CA GLU A 731 32.44 15.71 3.88
C GLU A 731 31.72 17.04 3.58
N LEU A 732 30.40 17.10 3.78
CA LEU A 732 29.63 18.32 3.59
C LEU A 732 29.96 19.39 4.66
N GLN A 733 30.14 18.98 5.92
CA GLN A 733 30.63 19.88 6.98
C GLN A 733 32.00 20.48 6.63
N ARG A 734 32.92 19.66 6.09
CA ARG A 734 34.25 20.11 5.62
C ARG A 734 34.16 21.11 4.46
N GLN A 735 33.13 20.98 3.61
CA GLN A 735 32.82 21.92 2.52
C GLN A 735 32.03 23.17 2.98
N GLY A 736 31.86 23.34 4.29
CA GLY A 736 31.22 24.51 4.90
C GLY A 736 29.70 24.48 4.94
N TYR A 737 29.06 23.33 4.67
CA TYR A 737 27.61 23.18 4.81
C TYR A 737 27.20 23.01 6.27
N ARG A 738 26.06 23.59 6.63
CA ARG A 738 25.43 23.43 7.94
C ARG A 738 24.19 22.55 7.82
N PHE A 739 24.15 21.47 8.60
CA PHE A 739 22.93 20.68 8.73
C PHE A 739 21.93 21.37 9.66
N VAL A 740 20.70 21.49 9.19
CA VAL A 740 19.57 22.12 9.89
C VAL A 740 18.33 21.25 9.78
N THR A 741 17.36 21.48 10.65
CA THR A 741 16.02 20.87 10.56
C THR A 741 15.10 21.66 9.62
N VAL A 742 13.96 21.09 9.24
CA VAL A 742 13.01 21.77 8.35
C VAL A 742 12.44 23.03 9.01
N SER A 743 12.15 23.00 10.32
CA SER A 743 11.70 24.23 11.00
C SER A 743 12.76 25.34 11.02
N GLU A 744 14.04 24.99 11.18
CA GLU A 744 15.15 25.95 11.16
C GLU A 744 15.30 26.60 9.78
N MET A 745 15.13 25.83 8.70
CA MET A 745 15.07 26.38 7.33
C MET A 745 13.95 27.42 7.17
N LEU A 746 12.82 27.22 7.85
CA LEU A 746 11.68 28.14 7.84
C LEU A 746 11.83 29.30 8.84
N GLY A 747 12.93 29.39 9.59
CA GLY A 747 13.10 30.37 10.66
C GLY A 747 12.11 30.18 11.81
N ARG A 748 11.66 28.95 12.05
CA ARG A 748 10.70 28.56 13.08
C ARG A 748 11.37 27.69 14.15
N THR A 749 10.68 27.55 15.29
CA THR A 749 11.07 26.59 16.32
C THR A 749 10.46 25.22 16.02
N ARG A 750 11.10 24.18 16.53
CA ARG A 750 10.56 22.80 16.50
C ARG A 750 9.15 22.70 17.07
N ASP A 751 8.84 23.48 18.11
CA ASP A 751 7.50 23.55 18.72
C ASP A 751 6.44 24.16 17.79
N ALA A 752 6.85 25.01 16.85
CA ALA A 752 5.93 25.61 15.90
C ALA A 752 5.48 24.59 14.83
N VAL A 753 6.36 23.68 14.41
CA VAL A 753 6.05 22.60 13.44
C VAL A 753 5.53 21.33 14.11
N MET A 754 5.74 21.15 15.42
CA MET A 754 5.22 20.01 16.19
C MET A 754 4.51 20.45 17.47
N PRO A 755 3.38 21.18 17.40
CA PRO A 755 2.78 21.83 18.57
C PRO A 755 2.26 20.81 19.62
N PRO A 756 2.29 21.18 20.92
CA PRO A 756 1.68 20.37 21.98
C PRO A 756 0.16 20.26 21.80
N LEU A 757 -0.41 19.17 22.30
CA LEU A 757 -1.85 18.90 22.24
C LEU A 757 -2.66 19.90 23.08
N SER A 758 -3.88 20.21 22.61
CA SER A 758 -4.86 20.93 23.42
C SER A 758 -5.45 20.02 24.51
N ALA A 759 -5.97 20.60 25.60
CA ALA A 759 -6.56 19.84 26.70
C ALA A 759 -7.76 18.96 26.26
N LYS A 760 -8.50 19.37 25.21
CA LYS A 760 -9.60 18.57 24.64
C LYS A 760 -9.08 17.36 23.85
N ASP A 761 -7.99 17.54 23.12
CA ASP A 761 -7.39 16.48 22.31
C ASP A 761 -6.72 15.42 23.17
N MET A 762 -6.15 15.79 24.32
CA MET A 762 -5.54 14.84 25.26
C MET A 762 -6.49 13.73 25.70
N VAL A 763 -7.79 14.02 25.88
CA VAL A 763 -8.79 13.00 26.29
C VAL A 763 -9.07 12.01 25.17
N LEU A 764 -9.23 12.49 23.94
CA LEU A 764 -9.45 11.64 22.75
C LEU A 764 -8.22 10.78 22.47
N VAL A 765 -7.04 11.39 22.53
CA VAL A 765 -5.76 10.71 22.35
C VAL A 765 -5.52 9.65 23.42
N GLY A 766 -6.02 9.85 24.64
CA GLY A 766 -6.00 8.83 25.69
C GLY A 766 -6.78 7.56 25.31
N VAL A 767 -7.93 7.70 24.64
CA VAL A 767 -8.70 6.56 24.12
C VAL A 767 -7.99 5.92 22.93
N ASP A 768 -7.45 6.73 22.01
CA ASP A 768 -6.69 6.23 20.85
C ASP A 768 -5.48 5.40 21.30
N ARG A 769 -4.76 5.86 22.33
CA ARG A 769 -3.65 5.12 22.93
C ARG A 769 -4.09 3.74 23.43
N VAL A 770 -5.22 3.64 24.14
CA VAL A 770 -5.73 2.35 24.61
C VAL A 770 -6.02 1.44 23.41
N VAL A 771 -6.60 1.96 22.33
CA VAL A 771 -6.92 1.16 21.12
C VAL A 771 -5.65 0.69 20.41
N PHE A 772 -4.67 1.56 20.16
CA PHE A 772 -3.40 1.19 19.54
C PHE A 772 -2.61 0.19 20.39
N GLU A 773 -2.54 0.39 21.71
CA GLU A 773 -1.92 -0.58 22.64
C GLU A 773 -2.64 -1.92 22.61
N LEU A 774 -3.98 -1.94 22.66
CA LEU A 774 -4.76 -3.18 22.57
C LEU A 774 -4.51 -3.90 21.25
N ASN A 775 -4.39 -3.18 20.15
CA ASN A 775 -4.09 -3.76 18.84
C ASN A 775 -2.68 -4.37 18.81
N TYR A 776 -1.67 -3.63 19.24
CA TYR A 776 -0.29 -4.12 19.39
C TYR A 776 -0.21 -5.39 20.26
N TRP A 777 -0.79 -5.37 21.46
CA TRP A 777 -0.77 -6.52 22.36
C TRP A 777 -1.55 -7.71 21.80
N THR A 778 -2.68 -7.46 21.13
CA THR A 778 -3.46 -8.52 20.47
C THR A 778 -2.64 -9.20 19.39
N ASP A 779 -2.01 -8.43 18.52
CA ASP A 779 -1.19 -8.96 17.44
C ASP A 779 0.07 -9.69 17.98
N LEU A 780 0.76 -9.15 18.99
CA LEU A 780 1.85 -9.82 19.67
C LEU A 780 1.41 -11.16 20.29
N LEU A 781 0.29 -11.17 21.02
CA LEU A 781 -0.25 -12.38 21.64
C LEU A 781 -0.65 -13.42 20.59
N LEU A 782 -1.26 -13.01 19.47
CA LEU A 782 -1.59 -13.91 18.37
C LEU A 782 -0.35 -14.49 17.71
N ARG A 783 0.69 -13.68 17.44
CA ARG A 783 1.98 -14.13 16.89
C ARG A 783 2.67 -15.13 17.83
N LEU A 784 2.75 -14.82 19.12
CA LEU A 784 3.34 -15.72 20.13
C LEU A 784 2.52 -17.00 20.29
N ALA A 785 1.18 -16.92 20.31
CA ALA A 785 0.31 -18.08 20.38
C ALA A 785 0.48 -18.99 19.15
N PHE A 786 0.59 -18.41 17.96
CA PHE A 786 0.79 -19.14 16.72
C PHE A 786 2.14 -19.85 16.67
N LEU A 787 3.25 -19.14 16.99
CA LEU A 787 4.58 -19.74 17.07
C LEU A 787 4.65 -20.84 18.13
N SER A 788 4.06 -20.59 19.31
CA SER A 788 3.98 -21.58 20.39
C SER A 788 3.18 -22.81 19.96
N ALA A 789 2.07 -22.64 19.24
CA ALA A 789 1.27 -23.75 18.74
C ALA A 789 2.05 -24.61 17.73
N ILE A 790 2.83 -24.00 16.83
CA ILE A 790 3.70 -24.72 15.89
C ILE A 790 4.77 -25.51 16.64
N VAL A 791 5.51 -24.86 17.55
CA VAL A 791 6.57 -25.51 18.33
C VAL A 791 6.01 -26.66 19.14
N LEU A 792 4.88 -26.47 19.83
CA LEU A 792 4.24 -27.51 20.63
C LEU A 792 3.66 -28.65 19.78
N ALA A 793 3.16 -28.36 18.57
CA ALA A 793 2.73 -29.41 17.63
C ALA A 793 3.92 -30.23 17.13
N ILE A 794 5.04 -29.59 16.78
CA ILE A 794 6.29 -30.27 16.40
C ILE A 794 6.75 -31.18 17.54
N LEU A 795 6.84 -30.65 18.77
CA LEU A 795 7.26 -31.41 19.96
C LEU A 795 6.31 -32.57 20.25
N ARG A 796 4.99 -32.38 20.11
CA ARG A 796 4.01 -33.45 20.26
C ARG A 796 4.23 -34.55 19.23
N VAL A 797 4.44 -34.22 17.97
CA VAL A 797 4.66 -35.24 16.93
C VAL A 797 6.00 -35.96 17.10
N ALA A 798 7.05 -35.20 17.42
CA ALA A 798 8.39 -35.72 17.72
C ALA A 798 8.41 -36.66 18.94
N THR A 799 7.42 -36.58 19.83
CA THR A 799 7.29 -37.48 21.00
C THR A 799 6.31 -38.63 20.74
N VAL A 800 5.12 -38.35 20.20
CA VAL A 800 4.07 -39.36 19.98
C VAL A 800 4.48 -40.40 18.94
N ILE A 801 5.10 -40.00 17.81
CA ILE A 801 5.49 -40.95 16.75
C ILE A 801 6.51 -41.97 17.27
N PRO A 802 7.67 -41.59 17.85
CA PRO A 802 8.63 -42.57 18.36
C PRO A 802 8.05 -43.46 19.45
N LEU A 803 7.23 -42.92 20.36
CA LEU A 803 6.56 -43.71 21.39
C LEU A 803 5.58 -44.72 20.78
N ALA A 804 4.78 -44.32 19.78
CA ALA A 804 3.85 -45.23 19.10
C ALA A 804 4.59 -46.33 18.32
N LEU A 805 5.70 -46.01 17.68
CA LEU A 805 6.56 -46.98 16.99
C LEU A 805 7.20 -47.95 17.98
N PHE A 806 7.77 -47.44 19.07
CA PHE A 806 8.34 -48.26 20.14
C PHE A 806 7.29 -49.16 20.78
N ALA A 807 6.08 -48.64 21.02
CA ALA A 807 4.94 -49.42 21.51
C ALA A 807 4.58 -50.56 20.56
N ALA A 808 4.54 -50.29 19.24
CA ALA A 808 4.24 -51.29 18.23
C ALA A 808 5.33 -52.38 18.15
N VAL A 809 6.61 -52.01 18.26
CA VAL A 809 7.72 -52.97 18.29
C VAL A 809 7.67 -53.82 19.57
N ARG A 810 7.42 -53.20 20.72
CA ARG A 810 7.27 -53.90 22.01
C ARG A 810 6.09 -54.86 22.00
N GLU A 811 4.95 -54.45 21.44
CA GLU A 811 3.75 -55.29 21.31
C GLU A 811 4.01 -56.51 20.43
N ARG A 812 4.82 -56.40 19.36
CA ARG A 812 5.22 -57.54 18.53
C ARG A 812 6.21 -58.48 19.22
N ARG A 813 7.10 -57.94 20.07
CA ARG A 813 8.12 -58.72 20.80
C ARG A 813 7.57 -59.44 22.03
N GLN A 814 6.56 -58.85 22.69
CA GLN A 814 5.85 -59.51 23.78
C GLN A 814 4.96 -60.60 23.17
N GLY A 815 5.40 -61.85 23.25
CA GLY A 815 4.68 -63.02 22.72
C GLY A 815 3.24 -63.11 23.24
N MET A 816 2.39 -63.81 22.49
CA MET A 816 1.00 -64.02 22.87
C MET A 816 0.90 -64.98 24.06
N VAL A 817 0.33 -64.52 25.18
CA VAL A 817 -0.14 -65.42 26.24
C VAL A 817 -1.37 -66.14 25.69
N LYS A 818 -1.24 -67.43 25.39
CA LYS A 818 -2.30 -68.23 24.74
C LYS A 818 -3.24 -68.91 25.73
N ASP A 819 -2.77 -69.18 26.95
CA ASP A 819 -3.46 -70.08 27.90
C ASP A 819 -4.24 -69.34 29.02
N TYR A 820 -4.63 -68.08 28.80
CA TYR A 820 -5.43 -67.32 29.77
C TYR A 820 -6.89 -67.23 29.32
N HIS A 821 -7.76 -67.95 30.02
CA HIS A 821 -9.20 -68.06 29.73
C HIS A 821 -10.03 -67.63 30.96
N PRO A 822 -10.16 -66.33 31.24
CA PRO A 822 -11.06 -65.83 32.29
C PRO A 822 -12.51 -65.98 31.85
N THR A 823 -13.47 -65.92 32.78
CA THR A 823 -14.89 -65.80 32.43
C THR A 823 -15.22 -64.38 31.95
N VAL A 824 -16.09 -64.27 30.95
CA VAL A 824 -16.41 -63.05 30.21
C VAL A 824 -17.93 -62.82 30.16
N SER A 825 -18.36 -61.65 30.63
CA SER A 825 -19.71 -61.14 30.39
C SER A 825 -19.66 -60.00 29.38
N VAL A 826 -20.34 -60.16 28.24
CA VAL A 826 -20.54 -59.07 27.27
C VAL A 826 -21.78 -58.29 27.68
N ILE A 827 -21.64 -57.00 27.91
CA ILE A 827 -22.74 -56.12 28.32
C ILE A 827 -23.07 -55.13 27.20
N ILE A 828 -24.35 -55.08 26.80
CA ILE A 828 -24.84 -54.23 25.71
C ILE A 828 -25.99 -53.38 26.22
N ALA A 829 -25.83 -52.06 26.21
CA ALA A 829 -26.94 -51.14 26.44
C ALA A 829 -27.63 -50.81 25.10
N ALA A 830 -28.93 -51.05 25.01
CA ALA A 830 -29.71 -50.85 23.80
C ALA A 830 -30.89 -49.90 24.05
N TYR A 831 -31.07 -48.92 23.17
CA TYR A 831 -32.24 -48.04 23.15
C TYR A 831 -32.53 -47.67 21.70
N ASN A 832 -33.58 -48.19 21.08
CA ASN A 832 -33.94 -47.98 19.67
C ASN A 832 -32.96 -48.55 18.61
N GLU A 833 -32.39 -49.73 18.85
CA GLU A 833 -31.32 -50.36 18.07
C GLU A 833 -31.80 -51.52 17.16
N GLN A 834 -33.10 -51.58 16.82
CA GLN A 834 -33.71 -52.69 16.08
C GLN A 834 -32.95 -53.09 14.80
N LYS A 835 -32.42 -52.10 14.06
CA LYS A 835 -31.75 -52.32 12.76
C LYS A 835 -30.35 -52.94 12.86
N VAL A 836 -29.72 -52.92 14.04
CA VAL A 836 -28.31 -53.28 14.20
C VAL A 836 -28.07 -54.36 15.26
N ILE A 837 -28.88 -54.39 16.33
CA ILE A 837 -28.65 -55.20 17.52
C ILE A 837 -28.50 -56.70 17.23
N ALA A 838 -29.28 -57.25 16.30
CA ALA A 838 -29.24 -58.68 15.98
C ALA A 838 -27.90 -59.09 15.37
N ARG A 839 -27.38 -58.26 14.45
CA ARG A 839 -26.10 -58.51 13.78
C ARG A 839 -24.93 -58.36 14.76
N THR A 840 -25.03 -57.39 15.67
CA THR A 840 -24.07 -57.15 16.74
C THR A 840 -23.94 -58.36 17.67
N ILE A 841 -25.07 -58.91 18.15
CA ILE A 841 -25.07 -60.10 19.02
C ILE A 841 -24.52 -61.33 18.29
N ARG A 842 -24.91 -61.54 17.02
CA ARG A 842 -24.35 -62.65 16.21
C ARG A 842 -22.85 -62.54 16.02
N ALA A 843 -22.32 -61.34 15.75
CA ALA A 843 -20.87 -61.13 15.60
C ALA A 843 -20.09 -61.46 16.89
N VAL A 844 -20.69 -61.24 18.07
CA VAL A 844 -20.11 -61.65 19.36
C VAL A 844 -20.13 -63.17 19.51
N LEU A 845 -21.24 -63.83 19.16
CA LEU A 845 -21.38 -65.29 19.22
C LEU A 845 -20.47 -66.04 18.22
N GLU A 846 -20.16 -65.42 17.09
CA GLU A 846 -19.24 -65.93 16.06
C GLU A 846 -17.75 -65.67 16.39
N SER A 847 -17.44 -65.09 17.56
CA SER A 847 -16.06 -64.85 17.97
C SER A 847 -15.32 -66.17 18.28
N GLN A 848 -14.00 -66.17 18.08
CA GLN A 848 -13.12 -67.29 18.41
C GLN A 848 -13.10 -67.64 19.91
N TYR A 849 -13.58 -66.72 20.75
CA TYR A 849 -13.88 -66.97 22.16
C TYR A 849 -15.36 -66.65 22.37
N VAL A 850 -16.15 -67.66 22.74
CA VAL A 850 -17.59 -67.50 22.99
C VAL A 850 -17.76 -67.10 24.47
N PRO A 851 -18.35 -65.93 24.76
CA PRO A 851 -18.57 -65.48 26.13
C PRO A 851 -19.60 -66.36 26.86
N GLU A 852 -19.45 -66.47 28.18
CA GLU A 852 -20.37 -67.23 29.04
C GLU A 852 -21.76 -66.60 29.06
N GLU A 853 -21.84 -65.27 29.00
CA GLU A 853 -23.09 -64.54 28.91
C GLU A 853 -23.01 -63.25 28.11
N ILE A 854 -24.10 -62.94 27.41
CA ILE A 854 -24.34 -61.68 26.70
C ILE A 854 -25.58 -61.04 27.34
N ILE A 855 -25.37 -60.02 28.17
CA ILE A 855 -26.44 -59.30 28.85
C ILE A 855 -26.78 -58.06 28.05
N VAL A 856 -27.99 -58.06 27.47
CA VAL A 856 -28.54 -56.91 26.75
C VAL A 856 -29.55 -56.21 27.64
N VAL A 857 -29.32 -54.93 27.93
CA VAL A 857 -30.23 -54.09 28.70
C VAL A 857 -30.97 -53.16 27.74
N ASP A 858 -32.26 -53.43 27.54
CA ASP A 858 -33.19 -52.56 26.83
C ASP A 858 -33.60 -51.39 27.74
N ASP A 859 -33.07 -50.21 27.46
CA ASP A 859 -33.26 -48.96 28.21
C ASP A 859 -34.52 -48.22 27.76
N GLY A 860 -35.63 -48.95 27.68
CA GLY A 860 -36.96 -48.43 27.33
C GLY A 860 -37.14 -48.12 25.85
N SER A 861 -36.67 -48.98 24.94
CA SER A 861 -36.85 -48.79 23.49
C SER A 861 -38.32 -48.65 23.11
N THR A 862 -38.56 -47.77 22.12
CA THR A 862 -39.86 -47.51 21.50
C THR A 862 -40.01 -48.19 20.14
N ASP A 863 -38.96 -48.86 19.65
CA ASP A 863 -38.95 -49.65 18.41
C ASP A 863 -38.90 -51.17 18.72
N GLY A 864 -38.71 -51.98 17.67
CA GLY A 864 -38.68 -53.44 17.78
C GLY A 864 -37.41 -54.07 18.41
N THR A 865 -36.62 -53.31 19.18
CA THR A 865 -35.33 -53.76 19.72
C THR A 865 -35.49 -54.94 20.68
N ALA A 866 -36.45 -54.84 21.61
CA ALA A 866 -36.65 -55.86 22.63
C ALA A 866 -37.12 -57.18 22.01
N GLU A 867 -38.01 -57.15 21.02
CA GLU A 867 -38.50 -58.33 20.30
C GLU A 867 -37.36 -59.02 19.53
N GLU A 868 -36.44 -58.26 18.95
CA GLU A 868 -35.30 -58.81 18.22
C GLU A 868 -34.31 -59.54 19.15
N VAL A 869 -34.03 -58.97 20.32
CA VAL A 869 -33.17 -59.61 21.32
C VAL A 869 -33.88 -60.83 21.92
N GLN A 870 -35.19 -60.74 22.18
CA GLN A 870 -35.96 -61.87 22.72
C GLN A 870 -35.99 -63.07 21.77
N ARG A 871 -36.03 -62.82 20.45
CA ARG A 871 -35.86 -63.87 19.43
C ARG A 871 -34.49 -64.55 19.52
N LEU A 872 -33.43 -63.79 19.81
CA LEU A 872 -32.09 -64.35 19.99
C LEU A 872 -31.93 -65.10 21.33
N CYS A 873 -32.58 -64.65 22.40
CA CYS A 873 -32.63 -65.39 23.67
C CYS A 873 -33.23 -66.80 23.51
N ALA A 874 -34.20 -66.96 22.59
CA ALA A 874 -34.79 -68.27 22.30
C ALA A 874 -33.83 -69.21 21.53
N LEU A 875 -32.89 -68.65 20.77
CA LEU A 875 -31.93 -69.41 19.96
C LEU A 875 -30.61 -69.69 20.69
N TYR A 876 -30.21 -68.79 21.59
CA TYR A 876 -28.91 -68.84 22.27
C TYR A 876 -29.09 -68.66 23.79
N PRO A 877 -28.85 -69.71 24.60
CA PRO A 877 -29.07 -69.66 26.06
C PRO A 877 -28.11 -68.69 26.78
N GLN A 878 -27.02 -68.29 26.13
CA GLN A 878 -26.05 -67.32 26.65
C GLN A 878 -26.57 -65.87 26.55
N VAL A 879 -27.61 -65.59 25.77
CA VAL A 879 -28.14 -64.23 25.57
C VAL A 879 -29.27 -63.95 26.54
N ARG A 880 -29.13 -62.88 27.34
CA ARG A 880 -30.11 -62.48 28.36
C ARG A 880 -30.59 -61.06 28.13
N LEU A 881 -31.92 -60.89 28.05
CA LEU A 881 -32.56 -59.57 27.96
C LEU A 881 -32.99 -59.08 29.34
N ILE A 882 -32.61 -57.86 29.70
CA ILE A 882 -33.10 -57.11 30.87
C ILE A 882 -33.83 -55.88 30.34
N ARG A 883 -35.05 -55.61 30.80
CA ARG A 883 -35.81 -54.42 30.42
C ARG A 883 -35.87 -53.43 31.57
N GLN A 884 -35.65 -52.16 31.28
CA GLN A 884 -35.78 -51.07 32.26
C GLN A 884 -36.44 -49.84 31.63
N GLN A 885 -36.90 -48.91 32.48
CA GLN A 885 -37.31 -47.59 32.02
C GLN A 885 -36.09 -46.78 31.56
N ASN A 886 -36.25 -45.93 30.55
CA ASN A 886 -35.16 -45.14 29.97
C ASN A 886 -34.50 -44.24 31.02
N GLN A 887 -33.27 -44.61 31.40
CA GLN A 887 -32.44 -43.92 32.39
C GLN A 887 -31.05 -43.55 31.85
N GLY A 888 -30.74 -43.91 30.60
CA GLY A 888 -29.49 -43.71 29.88
C GLY A 888 -28.51 -44.90 29.99
N LYS A 889 -27.59 -45.03 29.00
CA LYS A 889 -26.44 -45.97 28.96
C LYS A 889 -25.83 -46.23 30.30
N ALA A 890 -25.38 -45.20 31.01
CA ALA A 890 -24.62 -45.41 32.23
C ALA A 890 -25.44 -46.21 33.27
N ALA A 891 -26.75 -45.92 33.36
CA ALA A 891 -27.66 -46.70 34.21
C ALA A 891 -27.89 -48.12 33.65
N ALA A 892 -28.10 -48.27 32.34
CA ALA A 892 -28.26 -49.57 31.69
C ALA A 892 -27.02 -50.48 31.82
N LEU A 893 -25.82 -49.92 31.62
CA LEU A 893 -24.54 -50.61 31.81
C LEU A 893 -24.31 -50.98 33.28
N ASN A 894 -24.64 -50.11 34.23
CA ASN A 894 -24.58 -50.45 35.65
C ASN A 894 -25.54 -51.59 36.03
N ASN A 895 -26.76 -51.57 35.48
CA ASN A 895 -27.71 -52.68 35.66
C ASN A 895 -27.15 -53.98 35.06
N ALA A 896 -26.50 -53.93 33.90
CA ALA A 896 -25.81 -55.08 33.33
C ALA A 896 -24.65 -55.57 34.23
N ILE A 897 -23.81 -54.66 34.75
CA ILE A 897 -22.69 -54.98 35.65
C ILE A 897 -23.16 -55.69 36.92
N GLN A 898 -24.27 -55.24 37.51
CA GLN A 898 -24.84 -55.87 38.72
C GLN A 898 -25.26 -57.31 38.48
N HIS A 899 -25.68 -57.62 37.26
CA HIS A 899 -26.16 -58.93 36.86
C HIS A 899 -25.10 -59.82 36.20
N ALA A 900 -23.93 -59.27 35.90
CA ALA A 900 -22.81 -59.96 35.28
C ALA A 900 -22.01 -60.78 36.32
N THR A 901 -21.64 -61.99 35.91
CA THR A 901 -20.91 -62.99 36.70
C THR A 901 -19.47 -63.16 36.27
N GLY A 902 -19.12 -62.78 35.03
CA GLY A 902 -17.78 -62.90 34.47
C GLY A 902 -16.73 -62.04 35.17
N GLU A 903 -15.51 -62.57 35.26
CA GLU A 903 -14.34 -61.84 35.78
C GLU A 903 -14.02 -60.59 34.94
N ILE A 904 -14.19 -60.71 33.62
CA ILE A 904 -13.97 -59.65 32.64
C ILE A 904 -15.30 -59.21 32.04
N LEU A 905 -15.54 -57.90 32.06
CA LEU A 905 -16.71 -57.26 31.47
C LEU A 905 -16.32 -56.63 30.14
N ILE A 906 -16.98 -56.99 29.05
CA ILE A 906 -16.79 -56.34 27.75
C ILE A 906 -17.98 -55.42 27.50
N ALA A 907 -17.75 -54.12 27.59
CA ALA A 907 -18.73 -53.12 27.18
C ALA A 907 -18.75 -53.05 25.65
N HIS A 908 -19.93 -53.30 25.08
CA HIS A 908 -20.11 -53.40 23.65
C HIS A 908 -21.29 -52.54 23.19
N ASP A 909 -21.02 -51.58 22.30
CA ASP A 909 -22.06 -50.74 21.72
C ASP A 909 -22.91 -51.54 20.73
N ALA A 910 -24.23 -51.35 20.79
CA ALA A 910 -25.22 -52.08 19.99
C ALA A 910 -25.05 -51.95 18.46
N ASP A 911 -24.23 -51.02 17.97
CA ASP A 911 -23.96 -50.72 16.55
C ASP A 911 -22.56 -51.12 16.07
N THR A 912 -21.78 -51.81 16.91
CA THR A 912 -20.39 -52.16 16.61
C THR A 912 -20.25 -53.64 16.28
N LEU A 913 -19.53 -53.99 15.20
CA LEU A 913 -19.27 -55.39 14.85
C LEU A 913 -17.85 -55.79 15.27
N PHE A 914 -17.71 -56.83 16.08
CA PHE A 914 -16.40 -57.40 16.43
C PHE A 914 -15.90 -58.32 15.32
N LEU A 915 -14.60 -58.24 15.01
CA LEU A 915 -13.94 -59.27 14.20
C LEU A 915 -13.75 -60.56 15.02
N PRO A 916 -13.63 -61.75 14.41
CA PRO A 916 -13.57 -63.02 15.13
C PRO A 916 -12.51 -63.10 16.24
N ALA A 917 -11.34 -62.46 16.06
CA ALA A 917 -10.25 -62.43 17.03
C ALA A 917 -10.35 -61.34 18.12
N THR A 918 -11.42 -60.53 18.13
CA THR A 918 -11.51 -59.33 18.99
C THR A 918 -11.56 -59.65 20.47
N ILE A 919 -12.48 -60.54 20.89
CA ILE A 919 -12.63 -60.94 22.29
C ILE A 919 -11.36 -61.63 22.82
N PRO A 920 -10.78 -62.65 22.14
CA PRO A 920 -9.50 -63.24 22.57
C PRO A 920 -8.39 -62.20 22.74
N ASN A 921 -8.31 -61.22 21.83
CA ASN A 921 -7.26 -60.20 21.87
C ASN A 921 -7.41 -59.22 23.04
N LEU A 922 -8.64 -58.97 23.50
CA LEU A 922 -8.94 -58.17 24.68
C LEU A 922 -8.59 -58.92 25.98
N ILE A 923 -9.13 -60.14 26.15
CA ILE A 923 -9.09 -60.85 27.43
C ILE A 923 -7.68 -61.28 27.84
N ARG A 924 -6.83 -61.67 26.88
CA ARG A 924 -5.44 -62.09 27.15
C ARG A 924 -4.59 -61.01 27.82
N ARG A 925 -4.97 -59.73 27.69
CA ARG A 925 -4.24 -58.60 28.31
C ARG A 925 -4.48 -58.54 29.82
N PHE A 926 -5.52 -59.19 30.34
CA PHE A 926 -5.81 -59.31 31.77
C PHE A 926 -5.01 -60.40 32.49
N ALA A 927 -4.16 -61.15 31.77
CA ALA A 927 -3.19 -62.05 32.38
C ALA A 927 -2.23 -61.31 33.34
N ASP A 928 -1.99 -60.00 33.12
CA ASP A 928 -1.38 -59.13 34.12
C ASP A 928 -2.45 -58.70 35.15
N PRO A 929 -2.34 -59.11 36.42
CA PRO A 929 -3.34 -58.80 37.44
C PRO A 929 -3.45 -57.30 37.72
N LYS A 930 -2.45 -56.48 37.38
CA LYS A 930 -2.50 -55.00 37.56
C LYS A 930 -3.35 -54.31 36.48
N VAL A 931 -3.74 -55.01 35.42
CA VAL A 931 -4.58 -54.47 34.36
C VAL A 931 -6.03 -54.45 34.80
N GLY A 932 -6.58 -53.24 34.92
CA GLY A 932 -7.99 -52.99 35.25
C GLY A 932 -8.86 -52.73 34.02
N ALA A 933 -8.28 -52.30 32.89
CA ALA A 933 -9.02 -52.10 31.65
C ALA A 933 -8.15 -52.24 30.39
N VAL A 934 -8.78 -52.59 29.27
CA VAL A 934 -8.15 -52.79 27.96
C VAL A 934 -8.95 -52.07 26.89
N ALA A 935 -8.30 -51.15 26.19
CA ALA A 935 -8.89 -50.42 25.06
C ALA A 935 -8.62 -51.14 23.73
N GLY A 936 -9.67 -51.55 23.02
CA GLY A 936 -9.57 -52.08 21.66
C GLY A 936 -9.48 -51.00 20.59
N ASN A 937 -9.19 -51.41 19.36
CA ASN A 937 -9.09 -50.57 18.18
C ASN A 937 -10.46 -50.38 17.52
N VAL A 938 -10.95 -49.14 17.48
CA VAL A 938 -12.22 -48.80 16.85
C VAL A 938 -11.96 -48.31 15.43
N LYS A 939 -12.66 -48.88 14.46
CA LYS A 939 -12.57 -48.48 13.04
C LYS A 939 -13.95 -48.13 12.48
N VAL A 940 -13.99 -47.13 11.59
CA VAL A 940 -15.22 -46.76 10.87
C VAL A 940 -15.51 -47.81 9.79
N GLY A 941 -16.66 -48.47 9.90
CA GLY A 941 -17.09 -49.53 8.99
C GLY A 941 -17.99 -49.08 7.84
N ASN A 942 -18.53 -47.87 7.87
CA ASN A 942 -19.40 -47.31 6.81
C ASN A 942 -18.75 -46.11 6.10
N ARG A 943 -17.64 -46.34 5.37
CA ARG A 943 -16.86 -45.29 4.68
C ARG A 943 -17.49 -44.82 3.35
N ILE A 944 -18.77 -44.48 3.39
CA ILE A 944 -19.64 -44.26 2.21
C ILE A 944 -19.50 -42.85 1.58
N ASN A 945 -19.05 -41.85 2.34
CA ASN A 945 -18.96 -40.45 1.87
C ASN A 945 -17.76 -39.70 2.48
N VAL A 946 -17.61 -38.41 2.16
CA VAL A 946 -16.48 -37.60 2.62
C VAL A 946 -16.45 -37.46 4.16
N LEU A 947 -17.60 -37.30 4.81
CA LEU A 947 -17.69 -37.14 6.28
C LEU A 947 -17.23 -38.41 7.03
N THR A 948 -17.74 -39.57 6.61
CA THR A 948 -17.35 -40.87 7.18
C THR A 948 -15.89 -41.22 6.89
N ARG A 949 -15.33 -40.75 5.77
CA ARG A 949 -13.88 -40.86 5.46
C ARG A 949 -13.03 -39.93 6.33
N TRP A 950 -13.43 -38.68 6.56
CA TRP A 950 -12.73 -37.78 7.48
C TRP A 950 -12.73 -38.31 8.92
N GLN A 951 -13.85 -38.85 9.37
CA GLN A 951 -13.91 -39.51 10.68
C GLN A 951 -13.02 -40.75 10.75
N ALA A 952 -12.93 -41.55 9.67
CA ALA A 952 -12.00 -42.67 9.60
C ALA A 952 -10.53 -42.22 9.72
N ILE A 953 -10.14 -41.13 9.06
CA ILE A 953 -8.80 -40.54 9.18
C ILE A 953 -8.54 -40.13 10.63
N GLU A 954 -9.46 -39.42 11.26
CA GLU A 954 -9.30 -38.96 12.64
C GLU A 954 -9.15 -40.13 13.64
N TYR A 955 -9.91 -41.21 13.46
CA TYR A 955 -9.78 -42.40 14.32
C TYR A 955 -8.37 -43.00 14.20
N ILE A 956 -7.86 -43.12 12.97
CA ILE A 956 -6.52 -43.67 12.70
C ILE A 956 -5.43 -42.74 13.25
N THR A 957 -5.47 -41.44 12.92
CA THR A 957 -4.38 -40.51 13.18
C THR A 957 -4.38 -39.93 14.59
N SER A 958 -5.55 -39.69 15.19
CA SER A 958 -5.66 -39.02 16.49
C SER A 958 -6.15 -39.93 17.61
N GLN A 959 -6.92 -40.98 17.34
CA GLN A 959 -7.42 -41.84 18.42
C GLN A 959 -6.59 -43.11 18.62
N ASN A 960 -6.10 -43.72 17.56
CA ASN A 960 -5.34 -44.96 17.64
C ASN A 960 -3.85 -44.71 17.86
N LEU A 961 -3.25 -43.78 17.10
CA LEU A 961 -1.83 -43.42 17.25
C LEU A 961 -1.53 -42.89 18.66
N ASP A 962 -2.29 -41.87 19.10
CA ASP A 962 -2.11 -41.25 20.42
C ASP A 962 -2.27 -42.28 21.54
N ARG A 963 -3.32 -43.11 21.47
CA ARG A 963 -3.59 -44.13 22.49
C ARG A 963 -2.48 -45.18 22.57
N ARG A 964 -1.92 -45.58 21.42
CA ARG A 964 -0.79 -46.51 21.36
C ARG A 964 0.45 -45.93 22.04
N ALA A 965 0.73 -44.64 21.83
CA ALA A 965 1.82 -43.94 22.54
C ALA A 965 1.52 -43.81 24.04
N TYR A 966 0.32 -43.39 24.41
CA TYR A 966 -0.08 -43.12 25.80
C TYR A 966 -0.20 -44.39 26.66
N ALA A 967 -0.41 -45.56 26.03
CA ALA A 967 -0.38 -46.85 26.71
C ALA A 967 0.98 -47.14 27.37
N LEU A 968 2.09 -46.74 26.74
CA LEU A 968 3.44 -46.90 27.31
C LEU A 968 3.64 -46.08 28.58
N LEU A 969 3.06 -44.88 28.60
CA LEU A 969 3.16 -43.91 29.70
C LEU A 969 2.11 -44.13 30.78
N ASN A 970 1.31 -45.19 30.67
CA ASN A 970 0.20 -45.46 31.58
C ASN A 970 -0.85 -44.32 31.61
N ALA A 971 -1.04 -43.63 30.48
CA ALA A 971 -1.80 -42.38 30.38
C ALA A 971 -2.94 -42.45 29.35
N VAL A 972 -3.42 -43.66 29.00
CA VAL A 972 -4.62 -43.85 28.15
C VAL A 972 -5.78 -43.02 28.69
N THR A 973 -6.33 -42.15 27.83
CA THR A 973 -7.36 -41.17 28.19
C THR A 973 -8.77 -41.70 28.08
N VAL A 974 -9.02 -42.70 27.24
CA VAL A 974 -10.35 -43.30 27.07
C VAL A 974 -10.22 -44.76 26.65
N VAL A 975 -10.97 -45.63 27.34
CA VAL A 975 -11.31 -46.97 26.86
C VAL A 975 -12.65 -46.84 26.15
N PRO A 976 -12.72 -47.00 24.82
CA PRO A 976 -13.91 -46.67 24.06
C PRO A 976 -15.05 -47.65 24.39
N GLY A 977 -16.27 -47.13 24.61
CA GLY A 977 -17.45 -47.96 24.84
C GLY A 977 -17.78 -48.95 23.71
N ALA A 978 -17.32 -48.70 22.48
CA ALA A 978 -17.53 -49.59 21.35
C ALA A 978 -16.72 -50.90 21.44
N VAL A 979 -15.49 -50.84 21.99
CA VAL A 979 -14.55 -51.98 22.08
C VAL A 979 -13.73 -51.84 23.36
N GLY A 980 -14.37 -52.00 24.51
CA GLY A 980 -13.74 -51.81 25.83
C GLY A 980 -13.93 -53.03 26.71
N ALA A 981 -12.84 -53.54 27.29
CA ALA A 981 -12.89 -54.60 28.29
C ALA A 981 -12.40 -54.10 29.65
N TRP A 982 -13.01 -54.59 30.73
CA TRP A 982 -12.82 -54.10 32.08
C TRP A 982 -12.75 -55.27 33.07
N ARG A 983 -11.85 -55.20 34.05
CA ARG A 983 -11.84 -56.15 35.17
C ARG A 983 -13.02 -55.81 36.08
N ARG A 984 -13.91 -56.78 36.33
CA ARG A 984 -15.14 -56.55 37.13
C ARG A 984 -14.83 -55.96 38.50
N GLU A 985 -13.82 -56.50 39.18
CA GLU A 985 -13.34 -56.00 40.48
C GLU A 985 -12.97 -54.50 40.43
N ALA A 986 -12.21 -54.09 39.42
CA ALA A 986 -11.76 -52.71 39.26
C ALA A 986 -12.94 -51.75 39.02
N VAL A 987 -13.94 -52.18 38.24
CA VAL A 987 -15.16 -51.39 37.97
C VAL A 987 -16.01 -51.24 39.23
N LEU A 988 -16.18 -52.32 40.01
CA LEU A 988 -16.92 -52.30 41.27
C LEU A 988 -16.22 -51.44 42.32
N GLN A 989 -14.89 -51.48 42.40
CA GLN A 989 -14.09 -50.67 43.34
C GLN A 989 -14.34 -49.16 43.15
N VAL A 990 -14.52 -48.70 41.92
CA VAL A 990 -14.75 -47.28 41.62
C VAL A 990 -16.22 -46.90 41.49
N GLY A 991 -17.16 -47.83 41.70
CA GLY A 991 -18.61 -47.57 41.70
C GLY A 991 -19.30 -47.59 40.33
N GLY A 992 -18.73 -48.23 39.30
CA GLY A 992 -19.37 -48.35 37.98
C GLY A 992 -19.37 -47.07 37.14
N TYR A 993 -20.29 -46.96 36.18
CA TYR A 993 -20.46 -45.78 35.32
C TYR A 993 -21.23 -44.66 36.03
N GLU A 994 -20.63 -43.50 36.22
CA GLU A 994 -21.32 -42.34 36.79
C GLU A 994 -22.19 -41.63 35.73
N ARG A 995 -23.24 -40.93 36.19
CA ARG A 995 -24.27 -40.32 35.32
C ARG A 995 -24.12 -38.80 35.16
N ASP A 996 -23.06 -38.22 35.72
CA ASP A 996 -22.85 -36.76 35.79
C ASP A 996 -22.07 -36.20 34.59
N THR A 997 -21.54 -37.06 33.71
CA THR A 997 -20.86 -36.69 32.45
C THR A 997 -21.51 -37.35 31.23
N MET A 998 -21.34 -36.76 30.04
CA MET A 998 -21.77 -37.35 28.76
C MET A 998 -20.72 -38.28 28.11
N ALA A 999 -19.56 -38.41 28.74
CA ALA A 999 -18.45 -39.28 28.34
C ALA A 999 -18.16 -40.26 29.49
N GLU A 1000 -19.13 -41.14 29.75
CA GLU A 1000 -19.13 -42.06 30.88
C GLU A 1000 -17.94 -43.04 30.85
N ASP A 1001 -17.48 -43.40 29.66
CA ASP A 1001 -16.35 -44.29 29.41
C ASP A 1001 -15.00 -43.62 29.71
N MET A 1002 -14.85 -42.34 29.35
CA MET A 1002 -13.70 -41.51 29.68
C MET A 1002 -13.61 -41.28 31.20
N ASP A 1003 -14.74 -40.96 31.85
CA ASP A 1003 -14.82 -40.76 33.30
C ASP A 1003 -14.41 -42.04 34.07
N LEU A 1004 -14.97 -43.18 33.69
CA LEU A 1004 -14.62 -44.49 34.29
C LEU A 1004 -13.13 -44.80 34.10
N THR A 1005 -12.59 -44.57 32.90
CA THR A 1005 -11.15 -44.71 32.61
C THR A 1005 -10.32 -43.93 33.62
N TRP A 1006 -10.65 -42.66 33.86
CA TRP A 1006 -9.88 -41.77 34.73
C TRP A 1006 -10.03 -42.11 36.21
N ARG A 1007 -11.20 -42.61 36.65
CA ARG A 1007 -11.39 -43.12 38.01
C ARG A 1007 -10.56 -44.38 38.28
N LEU A 1008 -10.52 -45.34 37.35
CA LEU A 1008 -9.65 -46.52 37.45
C LEU A 1008 -8.18 -46.12 37.55
N ARG A 1009 -7.75 -45.13 36.76
CA ARG A 1009 -6.38 -44.59 36.84
C ARG A 1009 -6.06 -44.03 38.22
N ARG A 1010 -6.97 -43.21 38.77
CA ARG A 1010 -6.81 -42.60 40.09
C ARG A 1010 -6.83 -43.63 41.22
N ALA A 1011 -7.49 -44.77 41.01
CA ALA A 1011 -7.49 -45.93 41.92
C ALA A 1011 -6.23 -46.81 41.79
N GLY A 1012 -5.31 -46.50 40.86
CA GLY A 1012 -4.02 -47.19 40.71
C GLY A 1012 -3.99 -48.30 39.65
N TRP A 1013 -5.10 -48.57 38.95
CA TRP A 1013 -5.15 -49.62 37.93
C TRP A 1013 -4.38 -49.26 36.65
N ARG A 1014 -3.79 -50.28 36.04
CA ARG A 1014 -3.19 -50.19 34.72
C ARG A 1014 -4.26 -50.32 33.62
N ILE A 1015 -4.20 -49.45 32.63
CA ILE A 1015 -5.03 -49.47 31.43
C ILE A 1015 -4.09 -49.62 30.25
N VAL A 1016 -4.36 -50.61 29.41
CA VAL A 1016 -3.51 -51.00 28.29
C VAL A 1016 -4.34 -51.00 27.00
N THR A 1017 -3.68 -51.16 25.87
CA THR A 1017 -4.33 -51.20 24.55
C THR A 1017 -4.18 -52.59 23.93
N ALA A 1018 -5.21 -53.04 23.23
CA ALA A 1018 -5.16 -54.20 22.33
C ALA A 1018 -5.43 -53.72 20.90
N ASN A 1019 -4.37 -53.37 20.17
CA ASN A 1019 -4.52 -52.71 18.87
C ASN A 1019 -5.03 -53.65 17.76
N ASP A 1020 -4.98 -54.95 17.99
CA ASP A 1020 -5.47 -56.02 17.13
C ASP A 1020 -6.85 -56.55 17.55
N ALA A 1021 -7.44 -56.04 18.63
CA ALA A 1021 -8.85 -56.22 18.94
C ALA A 1021 -9.66 -55.16 18.19
N VAL A 1022 -10.26 -55.51 17.05
CA VAL A 1022 -10.87 -54.54 16.12
C VAL A 1022 -12.39 -54.60 16.15
N GLY A 1023 -13.04 -53.45 16.42
CA GLY A 1023 -14.47 -53.28 16.24
C GLY A 1023 -14.82 -52.26 15.17
N LEU A 1024 -15.79 -52.61 14.32
CA LEU A 1024 -16.28 -51.79 13.21
C LEU A 1024 -17.57 -51.07 13.62
N THR A 1025 -17.53 -49.74 13.73
CA THR A 1025 -18.68 -48.92 14.18
C THR A 1025 -19.27 -48.07 13.04
N GLU A 1026 -20.51 -47.61 13.22
CA GLU A 1026 -21.23 -46.74 12.29
C GLU A 1026 -20.94 -45.25 12.58
N ALA A 1027 -20.27 -44.57 11.66
CA ALA A 1027 -20.04 -43.13 11.68
C ALA A 1027 -21.25 -42.36 11.08
N PRO A 1028 -21.58 -41.15 11.57
CA PRO A 1028 -22.64 -40.33 10.99
C PRO A 1028 -22.35 -39.96 9.52
N ASP A 1029 -23.37 -40.10 8.66
CA ASP A 1029 -23.26 -39.84 7.23
C ASP A 1029 -23.68 -38.43 6.80
N ASN A 1030 -24.12 -37.59 7.75
CA ASN A 1030 -24.55 -36.21 7.49
C ASN A 1030 -24.00 -35.23 8.53
N LEU A 1031 -23.90 -33.95 8.16
CA LEU A 1031 -23.30 -32.90 8.98
C LEU A 1031 -23.99 -32.72 10.34
N ARG A 1032 -25.33 -32.78 10.38
CA ARG A 1032 -26.10 -32.59 11.62
C ARG A 1032 -25.85 -33.73 12.62
N GLY A 1033 -25.82 -34.97 12.13
CA GLY A 1033 -25.47 -36.15 12.92
C GLY A 1033 -24.05 -36.08 13.45
N LEU A 1034 -23.08 -35.75 12.59
CA LEU A 1034 -21.68 -35.59 12.96
C LEU A 1034 -21.49 -34.49 14.01
N PHE A 1035 -22.07 -33.31 13.81
CA PHE A 1035 -21.99 -32.20 14.76
C PHE A 1035 -22.54 -32.57 16.14
N ARG A 1036 -23.68 -33.26 16.20
CA ARG A 1036 -24.27 -33.73 17.48
C ARG A 1036 -23.37 -34.73 18.19
N GLN A 1037 -22.81 -35.70 17.45
CA GLN A 1037 -21.88 -36.68 18.00
C GLN A 1037 -20.64 -35.98 18.59
N ARG A 1038 -20.06 -35.06 17.82
CA ARG A 1038 -18.83 -34.35 18.20
C ARG A 1038 -19.06 -33.38 19.35
N PHE A 1039 -20.20 -32.71 19.39
CA PHE A 1039 -20.62 -31.89 20.52
C PHE A 1039 -20.70 -32.71 21.81
N ARG A 1040 -21.32 -33.89 21.76
CA ARG A 1040 -21.38 -34.78 22.93
C ARG A 1040 -19.98 -35.14 23.44
N TRP A 1041 -19.06 -35.48 22.53
CA TRP A 1041 -17.70 -35.84 22.90
C TRP A 1041 -16.91 -34.66 23.46
N ALA A 1042 -16.91 -33.52 22.76
CA ALA A 1042 -16.24 -32.31 23.21
C ALA A 1042 -16.77 -31.83 24.58
N TYR A 1043 -18.10 -31.80 24.75
CA TYR A 1043 -18.74 -31.42 26.00
C TYR A 1043 -18.45 -32.43 27.12
N GLY A 1044 -18.52 -33.73 26.84
CA GLY A 1044 -18.17 -34.79 27.79
C GLY A 1044 -16.70 -34.71 28.23
N THR A 1045 -15.78 -34.46 27.31
CA THR A 1045 -14.37 -34.21 27.63
C THR A 1045 -14.20 -33.00 28.55
N LEU A 1046 -14.89 -31.89 28.29
CA LEU A 1046 -14.87 -30.72 29.17
C LEU A 1046 -15.40 -31.04 30.58
N GLN A 1047 -16.47 -31.83 30.66
CA GLN A 1047 -17.02 -32.28 31.95
C GLN A 1047 -16.01 -33.13 32.72
N CYS A 1048 -15.36 -34.10 32.07
CA CYS A 1048 -14.33 -34.93 32.68
C CYS A 1048 -13.13 -34.09 33.13
N LEU A 1049 -12.62 -33.20 32.28
CA LEU A 1049 -11.50 -32.28 32.61
C LEU A 1049 -11.83 -31.42 33.84
N TRP A 1050 -13.06 -30.91 33.92
CA TRP A 1050 -13.49 -30.13 35.06
C TRP A 1050 -13.66 -30.97 36.33
N LYS A 1051 -14.32 -32.13 36.23
CA LYS A 1051 -14.55 -33.07 37.34
C LYS A 1051 -13.23 -33.56 37.94
N HIS A 1052 -12.23 -33.82 37.11
CA HIS A 1052 -10.92 -34.36 37.51
C HIS A 1052 -9.81 -33.30 37.61
N ARG A 1053 -10.12 -32.01 37.62
CA ARG A 1053 -9.09 -30.93 37.70
C ARG A 1053 -8.13 -31.04 38.88
N SER A 1054 -8.56 -31.64 39.99
CA SER A 1054 -7.71 -31.89 41.17
C SER A 1054 -6.62 -32.94 40.95
N ALA A 1055 -6.66 -33.66 39.82
CA ALA A 1055 -5.63 -34.62 39.42
C ALA A 1055 -4.47 -33.96 38.65
N LEU A 1056 -4.57 -32.67 38.29
CA LEU A 1056 -3.47 -31.92 37.70
C LEU A 1056 -2.23 -31.96 38.63
N GLY A 1057 -1.08 -32.31 38.07
CA GLY A 1057 0.18 -32.48 38.82
C GLY A 1057 0.24 -33.72 39.74
N ARG A 1058 -0.74 -34.62 39.68
CA ARG A 1058 -0.80 -35.86 40.48
C ARG A 1058 -0.92 -37.10 39.58
N TYR A 1059 -0.75 -38.30 40.14
CA TYR A 1059 -0.94 -39.57 39.42
C TYR A 1059 -0.03 -39.75 38.18
N GLY A 1060 1.23 -39.28 38.27
CA GLY A 1060 2.27 -39.49 37.25
C GLY A 1060 2.00 -38.76 35.92
N TRP A 1061 2.31 -39.41 34.79
CA TRP A 1061 2.16 -38.86 33.44
C TRP A 1061 0.73 -38.43 33.11
N PHE A 1062 -0.26 -39.06 33.72
CA PHE A 1062 -1.67 -38.70 33.55
C PHE A 1062 -1.95 -37.25 34.01
N GLY A 1063 -1.54 -36.86 35.22
CA GLY A 1063 -1.80 -35.50 35.70
C GLY A 1063 -0.76 -34.46 35.28
N TRP A 1064 0.50 -34.86 35.05
CA TRP A 1064 1.57 -33.92 34.68
C TRP A 1064 1.62 -33.58 33.19
N VAL A 1065 1.23 -34.52 32.32
CA VAL A 1065 1.37 -34.35 30.86
C VAL A 1065 0.03 -34.49 30.17
N MET A 1066 -0.75 -35.52 30.48
CA MET A 1066 -1.99 -35.79 29.76
C MET A 1066 -3.06 -34.72 30.01
N LEU A 1067 -3.43 -34.46 31.27
CA LEU A 1067 -4.48 -33.48 31.57
C LEU A 1067 -4.13 -32.06 31.07
N PRO A 1068 -2.92 -31.51 31.25
CA PRO A 1068 -2.55 -30.23 30.66
C PRO A 1068 -2.60 -30.23 29.13
N SER A 1069 -2.14 -31.30 28.47
CA SER A 1069 -2.19 -31.41 27.00
C SER A 1069 -3.63 -31.43 26.46
N LEU A 1070 -4.58 -32.06 27.16
CA LEU A 1070 -6.00 -32.03 26.77
C LEU A 1070 -6.59 -30.62 26.89
N TRP A 1071 -6.30 -29.90 27.98
CA TRP A 1071 -6.70 -28.49 28.11
C TRP A 1071 -6.10 -27.63 26.99
N LEU A 1072 -4.83 -27.83 26.66
CA LEU A 1072 -4.12 -27.02 25.67
C LEU A 1072 -4.56 -27.33 24.23
N PHE A 1073 -4.42 -28.59 23.79
CA PHE A 1073 -4.63 -28.97 22.39
C PHE A 1073 -6.10 -29.25 22.05
N GLN A 1074 -6.89 -29.79 22.97
CA GLN A 1074 -8.30 -30.10 22.68
C GLN A 1074 -9.23 -28.94 22.99
N VAL A 1075 -8.90 -28.05 23.94
CA VAL A 1075 -9.77 -26.92 24.28
C VAL A 1075 -9.19 -25.59 23.78
N LEU A 1076 -8.08 -25.13 24.37
CA LEU A 1076 -7.58 -23.76 24.15
C LEU A 1076 -7.27 -23.49 22.67
N PHE A 1077 -6.47 -24.34 22.02
CA PHE A 1077 -6.12 -24.15 20.61
C PHE A 1077 -7.31 -24.25 19.67
N GLN A 1078 -8.30 -25.10 19.94
CA GLN A 1078 -9.50 -25.19 19.10
C GLN A 1078 -10.37 -23.93 19.20
N VAL A 1079 -10.38 -23.26 20.36
CA VAL A 1079 -11.10 -22.00 20.56
C VAL A 1079 -10.36 -20.82 19.92
N LEU A 1080 -9.02 -20.79 19.97
CA LEU A 1080 -8.22 -19.68 19.44
C LEU A 1080 -7.93 -19.78 17.93
N SER A 1081 -7.88 -20.97 17.35
CA SER A 1081 -7.50 -21.18 15.94
C SER A 1081 -8.36 -20.41 14.91
N PRO A 1082 -9.69 -20.20 15.09
CA PRO A 1082 -10.47 -19.38 14.17
C PRO A 1082 -9.92 -17.96 13.99
N LEU A 1083 -9.34 -17.36 15.04
CA LEU A 1083 -8.76 -16.01 14.96
C LEU A 1083 -7.53 -15.98 14.05
N VAL A 1084 -6.71 -17.04 14.12
CA VAL A 1084 -5.55 -17.21 13.24
C VAL A 1084 -5.98 -17.37 11.78
N ASP A 1085 -7.00 -18.19 11.51
CA ASP A 1085 -7.51 -18.38 10.15
C ASP A 1085 -8.11 -17.07 9.57
N LEU A 1086 -8.78 -16.26 10.40
CA LEU A 1086 -9.27 -14.94 10.00
C LEU A 1086 -8.13 -13.97 9.69
N GLN A 1087 -7.05 -13.98 10.48
CA GLN A 1087 -5.86 -13.16 10.22
C GLN A 1087 -5.22 -13.51 8.88
N VAL A 1088 -5.06 -14.80 8.59
CA VAL A 1088 -4.51 -15.26 7.29
C VAL A 1088 -5.41 -14.83 6.14
N ALA A 1089 -6.73 -14.94 6.27
CA ALA A 1089 -7.68 -14.48 5.26
C ALA A 1089 -7.58 -12.96 5.04
N TRP A 1090 -7.47 -12.17 6.11
CA TRP A 1090 -7.27 -10.73 6.05
C TRP A 1090 -5.96 -10.36 5.33
N THR A 1091 -4.85 -10.99 5.67
CA THR A 1091 -3.56 -10.78 4.99
C THR A 1091 -3.65 -11.11 3.49
N LEU A 1092 -4.31 -12.22 3.12
CA LEU A 1092 -4.52 -12.59 1.72
C LEU A 1092 -5.37 -11.58 0.96
N LEU A 1093 -6.41 -11.04 1.59
CA LEU A 1093 -7.26 -9.99 1.00
C LEU A 1093 -6.46 -8.71 0.75
N ASN A 1094 -5.65 -8.26 1.72
CA ASN A 1094 -4.82 -7.07 1.58
C ASN A 1094 -3.77 -7.23 0.46
N VAL A 1095 -3.14 -8.40 0.35
CA VAL A 1095 -2.21 -8.67 -0.76
C VAL A 1095 -2.95 -8.71 -2.09
N GLY A 1096 -4.12 -9.34 -2.15
CA GLY A 1096 -4.95 -9.41 -3.35
C GLY A 1096 -5.38 -8.03 -3.84
N GLU A 1097 -5.82 -7.16 -2.91
CA GLU A 1097 -6.15 -5.76 -3.21
C GLU A 1097 -4.93 -5.01 -3.76
N ALA A 1098 -3.78 -5.10 -3.09
CA ALA A 1098 -2.54 -4.46 -3.53
C ALA A 1098 -2.11 -4.95 -4.93
N TRP A 1099 -2.26 -6.24 -5.22
CA TRP A 1099 -1.93 -6.81 -6.52
C TRP A 1099 -2.89 -6.33 -7.63
N ILE A 1100 -4.20 -6.30 -7.37
CA ILE A 1100 -5.22 -5.86 -8.34
C ILE A 1100 -5.11 -4.36 -8.62
N THR A 1101 -4.99 -3.53 -7.59
CA THR A 1101 -4.96 -2.06 -7.76
C THR A 1101 -3.64 -1.56 -8.36
N ARG A 1102 -2.51 -2.23 -8.11
CA ARG A 1102 -1.17 -1.75 -8.50
C ARG A 1102 -0.59 -2.47 -9.73
N GLY A 1103 -0.92 -3.75 -9.96
CA GLY A 1103 -0.42 -4.52 -11.10
C GLY A 1103 -0.99 -4.14 -12.47
N LEU A 1104 -2.11 -3.39 -12.50
CA LEU A 1104 -2.77 -2.99 -13.74
C LEU A 1104 -2.45 -1.56 -14.21
N LEU A 1105 -1.81 -0.71 -13.38
CA LEU A 1105 -1.78 0.75 -13.64
C LEU A 1105 -0.39 1.39 -13.76
N ARG A 1106 0.65 0.99 -13.00
CA ARG A 1106 2.02 1.53 -13.13
C ARG A 1106 3.03 0.47 -12.67
N GLN A 1107 4.09 0.22 -13.43
CA GLN A 1107 5.08 -0.86 -13.22
C GLN A 1107 5.97 -0.71 -11.96
N ASP A 1108 5.43 -0.26 -10.83
CA ASP A 1108 6.17 -0.07 -9.57
C ASP A 1108 5.77 -1.10 -8.51
N TRP A 1109 6.76 -1.89 -8.09
CA TRP A 1109 6.56 -3.13 -7.31
C TRP A 1109 6.79 -2.99 -5.81
N GLN A 1110 7.07 -1.80 -5.27
CA GLN A 1110 7.51 -1.61 -3.87
C GLN A 1110 6.34 -1.16 -2.97
N PRO A 1111 5.41 -2.05 -2.57
CA PRO A 1111 5.56 -2.76 -1.29
C PRO A 1111 5.20 -4.25 -1.40
N LEU A 1112 5.10 -4.79 -2.62
CA LEU A 1112 4.90 -6.22 -2.85
C LEU A 1112 5.96 -7.09 -2.15
N PRO A 1113 7.24 -6.69 -1.99
CA PRO A 1113 8.24 -7.52 -1.32
C PRO A 1113 7.88 -7.89 0.12
N GLN A 1114 7.32 -6.96 0.91
CA GLN A 1114 6.98 -7.23 2.32
C GLN A 1114 5.73 -8.10 2.44
N ALA A 1115 4.70 -7.81 1.63
CA ALA A 1115 3.48 -8.60 1.58
C ALA A 1115 3.74 -10.03 1.05
N VAL A 1116 4.60 -10.17 0.04
CA VAL A 1116 5.05 -11.47 -0.49
C VAL A 1116 5.96 -12.18 0.51
N ALA A 1117 6.84 -11.48 1.23
CA ALA A 1117 7.62 -12.06 2.31
C ALA A 1117 6.71 -12.63 3.41
N ALA A 1118 5.72 -11.86 3.88
CA ALA A 1118 4.74 -12.31 4.86
C ALA A 1118 3.95 -13.54 4.37
N LEU A 1119 3.47 -13.52 3.11
CA LEU A 1119 2.79 -14.67 2.52
C LEU A 1119 3.70 -15.88 2.35
N SER A 1120 4.96 -15.69 1.95
CA SER A 1120 5.92 -16.78 1.81
C SER A 1120 6.24 -17.42 3.16
N GLN A 1121 6.35 -16.62 4.22
CA GLN A 1121 6.56 -17.10 5.58
C GLN A 1121 5.34 -17.86 6.10
N ILE A 1122 4.12 -17.32 5.93
CA ILE A 1122 2.87 -18.01 6.30
C ILE A 1122 2.75 -19.31 5.51
N GLY A 1123 2.97 -19.26 4.20
CA GLY A 1123 2.93 -20.42 3.31
C GLY A 1123 3.93 -21.51 3.70
N PHE A 1124 5.16 -21.13 4.02
CA PHE A 1124 6.19 -22.04 4.51
C PHE A 1124 5.79 -22.70 5.84
N LEU A 1125 5.30 -21.93 6.81
CA LEU A 1125 4.88 -22.46 8.11
C LEU A 1125 3.67 -23.40 7.98
N TYR A 1126 2.69 -23.05 7.15
CA TYR A 1126 1.56 -23.93 6.85
C TYR A 1126 2.00 -25.23 6.16
N ALA A 1127 2.90 -25.13 5.17
CA ALA A 1127 3.45 -26.29 4.47
C ALA A 1127 4.24 -27.20 5.42
N LEU A 1128 5.07 -26.62 6.29
CA LEU A 1128 5.83 -27.34 7.31
C LEU A 1128 4.90 -28.09 8.26
N PHE A 1129 3.91 -27.40 8.84
CA PHE A 1129 2.96 -28.00 9.76
C PHE A 1129 2.13 -29.10 9.06
N PHE A 1130 1.66 -28.87 7.83
CA PHE A 1130 0.96 -29.91 7.05
C PHE A 1130 1.86 -31.11 6.73
N GLY A 1131 3.14 -30.88 6.40
CA GLY A 1131 4.10 -31.94 6.17
C GLY A 1131 4.29 -32.84 7.39
N ILE A 1132 4.29 -32.25 8.59
CA ILE A 1132 4.37 -32.98 9.86
C ILE A 1132 3.10 -33.79 10.13
N GLU A 1133 1.91 -33.20 9.92
CA GLU A 1133 0.64 -33.92 10.03
C GLU A 1133 0.56 -35.09 9.05
N LEU A 1134 1.01 -34.87 7.80
CA LEU A 1134 1.03 -35.90 6.77
C LEU A 1134 1.99 -37.04 7.16
N LEU A 1135 3.17 -36.73 7.69
CA LEU A 1135 4.11 -37.73 8.20
C LEU A 1135 3.50 -38.55 9.34
N ALA A 1136 2.87 -37.90 10.32
CA ALA A 1136 2.16 -38.58 11.40
C ALA A 1136 1.02 -39.46 10.87
N GLY A 1137 0.27 -38.97 9.88
CA GLY A 1137 -0.76 -39.72 9.17
C GLY A 1137 -0.20 -40.97 8.47
N ILE A 1138 0.89 -40.85 7.73
CA ILE A 1138 1.56 -41.98 7.05
C ILE A 1138 1.96 -43.05 8.07
N VAL A 1139 2.56 -42.66 9.20
CA VAL A 1139 2.95 -43.60 10.26
C VAL A 1139 1.73 -44.28 10.86
N ALA A 1140 0.69 -43.52 11.22
CA ALA A 1140 -0.55 -44.07 11.79
C ALA A 1140 -1.22 -45.09 10.87
N PHE A 1141 -1.36 -44.74 9.57
CA PHE A 1141 -1.95 -45.63 8.58
C PHE A 1141 -1.13 -46.91 8.37
N ARG A 1142 0.20 -46.84 8.43
CA ARG A 1142 1.08 -48.03 8.34
C ARG A 1142 0.94 -48.92 9.57
N LEU A 1143 0.86 -48.33 10.76
CA LEU A 1143 0.69 -49.07 12.01
C LEU A 1143 -0.65 -49.81 12.07
N ASP A 1144 -1.72 -49.19 11.57
CA ASP A 1144 -3.08 -49.75 11.57
C ASP A 1144 -3.44 -50.57 10.31
N ARG A 1145 -2.47 -50.74 9.40
CA ARG A 1145 -2.58 -51.48 8.13
C ARG A 1145 -3.75 -50.99 7.26
N GLU A 1146 -3.91 -49.68 7.15
CA GLU A 1146 -4.99 -49.01 6.41
C GLU A 1146 -4.56 -48.54 5.01
N ARG A 1147 -5.53 -48.38 4.11
CA ARG A 1147 -5.26 -47.95 2.73
C ARG A 1147 -4.84 -46.48 2.67
N MET A 1148 -3.62 -46.21 2.18
CA MET A 1148 -3.04 -44.87 2.08
C MET A 1148 -3.84 -43.88 1.21
N ARG A 1149 -4.66 -44.38 0.27
CA ARG A 1149 -5.51 -43.53 -0.60
C ARG A 1149 -6.44 -42.60 0.18
N LEU A 1150 -6.79 -42.95 1.43
CA LEU A 1150 -7.61 -42.08 2.28
C LEU A 1150 -6.88 -40.79 2.70
N LEU A 1151 -5.54 -40.78 2.75
CA LEU A 1151 -4.76 -39.60 3.15
C LEU A 1151 -4.94 -38.41 2.20
N TRP A 1152 -5.39 -38.62 0.95
CA TRP A 1152 -5.76 -37.52 0.06
C TRP A 1152 -6.80 -36.57 0.69
N TRP A 1153 -7.73 -37.12 1.47
CA TRP A 1153 -8.76 -36.33 2.13
C TRP A 1153 -8.24 -35.55 3.34
N LEU A 1154 -7.01 -35.81 3.82
CA LEU A 1154 -6.39 -35.10 4.94
C LEU A 1154 -6.17 -33.62 4.62
N PHE A 1155 -5.76 -33.29 3.39
CA PHE A 1155 -5.61 -31.90 2.95
C PHE A 1155 -6.94 -31.14 3.05
N TRP A 1156 -8.01 -31.70 2.46
CA TRP A 1156 -9.34 -31.10 2.48
C TRP A 1156 -10.00 -31.08 3.87
N GLN A 1157 -9.64 -32.03 4.74
CA GLN A 1157 -10.10 -32.07 6.12
C GLN A 1157 -9.73 -30.79 6.87
N ARG A 1158 -8.59 -30.17 6.54
CA ARG A 1158 -8.09 -28.99 7.21
C ARG A 1158 -8.89 -27.72 6.93
N PHE A 1159 -9.47 -27.61 5.74
CA PHE A 1159 -10.23 -26.42 5.33
C PHE A 1159 -11.71 -26.53 5.71
N VAL A 1160 -12.28 -27.73 5.79
CA VAL A 1160 -13.72 -27.92 6.01
C VAL A 1160 -14.03 -28.57 7.35
N TYR A 1161 -13.50 -29.78 7.60
CA TYR A 1161 -13.79 -30.55 8.81
C TYR A 1161 -13.27 -29.86 10.08
N ARG A 1162 -12.11 -29.20 9.99
CA ARG A 1162 -11.51 -28.44 11.09
C ARG A 1162 -12.40 -27.29 11.56
N GLN A 1163 -13.00 -26.55 10.63
CA GLN A 1163 -13.92 -25.45 10.94
C GLN A 1163 -15.18 -25.95 11.66
N LEU A 1164 -15.67 -27.14 11.26
CA LEU A 1164 -16.75 -27.82 11.97
C LEU A 1164 -16.35 -28.15 13.42
N MET A 1165 -15.11 -28.61 13.66
CA MET A 1165 -14.63 -28.91 15.01
C MET A 1165 -14.49 -27.65 15.87
N TYR A 1166 -14.07 -26.52 15.29
CA TYR A 1166 -14.04 -25.23 16.00
C TYR A 1166 -15.43 -24.82 16.48
N ALA A 1167 -16.43 -24.87 15.59
CA ALA A 1167 -17.81 -24.58 15.94
C ALA A 1167 -18.35 -25.51 17.04
N VAL A 1168 -18.00 -26.79 16.98
CA VAL A 1168 -18.35 -27.78 18.02
C VAL A 1168 -17.73 -27.41 19.37
N MET A 1169 -16.43 -27.10 19.41
CA MET A 1169 -15.72 -26.78 20.66
C MET A 1169 -16.22 -25.47 21.26
N ILE A 1170 -16.36 -24.41 20.46
CA ILE A 1170 -16.90 -23.12 20.91
C ILE A 1170 -18.30 -23.32 21.50
N LYS A 1171 -19.18 -24.05 20.80
CA LYS A 1171 -20.51 -24.38 21.33
C LYS A 1171 -20.43 -25.15 22.65
N SER A 1172 -19.50 -26.09 22.78
CA SER A 1172 -19.32 -26.90 23.99
C SER A 1172 -18.88 -26.05 25.17
N VAL A 1173 -17.91 -25.16 24.98
CA VAL A 1173 -17.45 -24.20 26.00
C VAL A 1173 -18.57 -23.23 26.38
N LEU A 1174 -19.28 -22.65 25.40
CA LEU A 1174 -20.41 -21.76 25.67
C LEU A 1174 -21.52 -22.46 26.45
N THR A 1175 -21.86 -23.71 26.10
CA THR A 1175 -22.86 -24.50 26.82
C THR A 1175 -22.42 -24.76 28.27
N ALA A 1176 -21.14 -25.06 28.49
CA ALA A 1176 -20.58 -25.32 29.81
C ALA A 1176 -20.59 -24.05 30.69
N LEU A 1177 -20.26 -22.90 30.10
CA LEU A 1177 -20.31 -21.60 30.76
C LEU A 1177 -21.75 -21.21 31.12
N GLN A 1178 -22.69 -21.35 30.17
CA GLN A 1178 -24.11 -21.02 30.38
C GLN A 1178 -24.79 -21.94 31.40
N GLY A 1179 -24.25 -23.13 31.63
CA GLY A 1179 -24.80 -24.14 32.54
C GLY A 1179 -26.12 -24.74 32.06
N VAL A 1180 -26.31 -24.79 30.74
CA VAL A 1180 -27.51 -25.36 30.11
C VAL A 1180 -27.42 -26.88 30.11
N ARG A 1181 -28.57 -27.54 30.29
CA ARG A 1181 -28.68 -28.99 30.20
C ARG A 1181 -28.45 -29.46 28.77
N ALA A 1182 -27.36 -30.19 28.53
CA ALA A 1182 -27.14 -30.90 27.28
C ALA A 1182 -27.73 -32.32 27.39
N GLY A 1183 -28.87 -32.56 26.73
CA GLY A 1183 -29.51 -33.88 26.69
C GLY A 1183 -28.82 -34.83 25.72
N TRP A 1184 -28.91 -36.13 26.01
CA TRP A 1184 -28.45 -37.16 25.08
C TRP A 1184 -29.41 -37.27 23.89
N SER A 1185 -28.98 -36.76 22.74
CA SER A 1185 -29.72 -36.93 21.48
C SER A 1185 -29.18 -38.13 20.72
N LYS A 1186 -30.02 -39.15 20.50
CA LYS A 1186 -29.64 -40.38 19.79
C LYS A 1186 -29.37 -40.11 18.30
N LEU A 1187 -28.37 -40.80 17.73
CA LEU A 1187 -28.12 -40.88 16.27
C LEU A 1187 -29.10 -41.86 15.63
N GLU A 1188 -29.66 -41.50 14.48
CA GLU A 1188 -30.48 -42.41 13.67
C GLU A 1188 -29.59 -43.48 13.04
N ARG A 1189 -29.94 -44.77 13.23
CA ARG A 1189 -29.15 -45.90 12.74
C ARG A 1189 -29.65 -46.38 11.39
N LYS A 1190 -28.72 -46.70 10.48
CA LYS A 1190 -29.03 -47.14 9.12
C LYS A 1190 -28.53 -48.56 8.81
N GLY A 1191 -27.69 -49.15 9.66
CA GLY A 1191 -27.20 -50.52 9.49
C GLY A 1191 -26.12 -50.66 8.40
N THR A 1192 -25.39 -49.59 8.09
CA THR A 1192 -24.53 -49.50 6.89
C THR A 1192 -23.11 -50.07 7.06
N VAL A 1193 -22.75 -50.56 8.25
CA VAL A 1193 -21.43 -51.17 8.51
C VAL A 1193 -21.25 -52.45 7.68
N GLN A 1194 -20.12 -52.56 6.98
CA GLN A 1194 -19.71 -53.75 6.23
C GLN A 1194 -18.48 -54.39 6.87
N ALA A 1195 -18.52 -55.71 7.12
CA ALA A 1195 -17.32 -56.47 7.49
C ALA A 1195 -16.43 -56.65 6.24
N PRO A 1196 -15.09 -56.63 6.37
CA PRO A 1196 -14.20 -56.98 5.28
C PRO A 1196 -14.49 -58.44 4.86
N SER A 1197 -14.75 -58.65 3.57
CA SER A 1197 -14.81 -59.97 2.93
C SER A 1197 -13.47 -60.69 3.00
#